data_AF-A0A835TY50-F1
#
_entry.id   AF-A0A835TY50-F1
#
_cell.length_a   1.000
_cell.length_b   1.000
_cell.length_c   1.000
_cell.angle_alpha   90.00
_cell.angle_beta   90.00
_cell.angle_gamma   90.00
#
_symmetry.space_group_name_H-M   'P 1'
#
loop_
_entity.id
_entity.type
_entity.pdbx_description
1 polymer ?
#
loop_
_entity_poly.entity_id
_entity_poly.type
_entity_poly.pdbx_seq_one_letter_code
_entity_poly.pdbx_strand_id
1 'polypeptide(L)'
;MQKLPGTSHGGSKKLLVELKVILHSPTENKEIISHISQHGGKWPYWFKKMENLQKLGNYSLKLQVVLNESNADTYAGRPLPSKVFKFTIVEGKPHKFLVGLLDLPFRIGVPFSIPLELQDEFGHATHLTNRIRPILEASGLTLKHEDIPVAAKCVIKGVIAKGCVNSCQGKNFNLKITLPGLKEDTQVIKIRLQPGPPRQLKVKPDSEILKIENGTAFPFQVEVLDESGNITAQPELIVHCKFLGASDLPVYSVDCSNGGTNILTGPVIHVQNIKKDQILKARFEVLVNWTPKIDRELLMQGLLPDVKVPTSVKDVRYCLITYLDEHVSLESAFTVRPVPDEPKHIKCKLKGSNTLQMGEELQSEIDVMITDQFGNQVQTVTSACVNSLGVSGPGLDKSNLKITWQESTQTMKVKGIRYKPCLLGNKELCFAWREFSDFIRVNLVAGSPAKLKFVDWPELEKPVAVINGRELQRPLIVQLCDQWGNPTPEPNVKISLTKSNNLKLIPSNQQHKTDDTGRANLGVFTIHAPRGEHILQLKASHNKTVLDCLVITINVLPDPEKPVRLNVKYDKSPSFPAGGTFPDFMVSVLSEDDTIIKNINPARISMKMWEAQSSRVRTPIDVTTFSCSKVKDDKEDSFFYFRDKMVPERVGTYIIQFTFAMDKTNMLNSEQIIVEVVPNDPVRLLPDSLPATPAVSNVRALTSRTLVKDLYLHLMDEYNNHTGLDLVGRIIAKIKSPNEEDIDTPQFQGKVSTVEFPLESGSAEINLVLAEDSPGRDSTEYILVFEPHLPALKKPLEPYCLSFMFYNDFKKQQLMATLTREKDQLSKSIDLYRKMFDTTNQLVAEMKCQVKEAETREALLKNELKKHQIELPQTNILQYVDSLLKKKMLEQEGVMKQPRRTCTLPNYPKGNQDILGKIAHLAQIEDNEAAKVISWHLASDMDCVVTLTTEAARSIFDETQGRQQVLPLDSIYKKTLPDWSRPLPHLRNGRTVFRPIGNPVFARNLLTFPDNIEHCQTVFGMLLGDTIIIDNLDAANHYRKEVVKITHCPTLLTREGDRIRSNGKFGGLQNKAPPMDKLRGMVFGAPMPKLYSTFSAQIDLLQQYRAAVIKLDNVNQDLDLHLQSLNTPEMQKKKQELAEQEKNLKIVKQKLGMTPALSDKGAESLLQPIMLDTSDTPIPPKRMRRDTVKKLY
;
A
#
# COMPACT_ATOMS: atom_id res chain seq x y z
N MET A 1 6.86 33.28 -57.87
CA MET A 1 7.44 33.23 -56.51
C MET A 1 8.74 32.45 -56.58
N GLN A 2 9.86 33.10 -56.27
CA GLN A 2 11.20 32.49 -56.26
C GLN A 2 11.28 31.39 -55.19
N LYS A 3 11.86 30.25 -55.57
CA LYS A 3 12.10 29.09 -54.71
C LYS A 3 12.88 29.49 -53.45
N LEU A 4 12.37 29.12 -52.29
CA LEU A 4 13.15 29.10 -51.04
C LEU A 4 14.40 28.20 -51.26
N PRO A 5 15.58 28.60 -50.78
CA PRO A 5 16.83 27.90 -51.10
C PRO A 5 16.84 26.49 -50.52
N GLY A 6 17.10 25.52 -51.40
CA GLY A 6 17.17 24.09 -51.10
C GLY A 6 18.42 23.67 -50.30
N THR A 7 18.29 22.52 -49.65
CA THR A 7 19.17 21.89 -48.67
C THR A 7 20.47 21.31 -49.22
N SER A 8 21.07 21.91 -50.23
CA SER A 8 22.22 21.33 -50.95
C SER A 8 23.45 22.23 -50.94
N HIS A 9 23.86 22.74 -49.78
CA HIS A 9 25.25 23.18 -49.53
C HIS A 9 25.56 23.06 -48.03
N GLY A 10 26.60 22.29 -47.69
CA GLY A 10 27.13 22.21 -46.33
C GLY A 10 27.52 23.60 -45.84
N GLY A 11 26.76 24.13 -44.88
CA GLY A 11 26.88 25.49 -44.36
C GLY A 11 25.59 26.33 -44.36
N SER A 12 24.43 25.78 -44.77
CA SER A 12 23.19 26.56 -44.86
C SER A 12 22.59 26.91 -43.49
N LYS A 13 22.56 28.22 -43.20
CA LYS A 13 21.97 28.86 -42.01
C LYS A 13 20.52 28.41 -41.77
N LYS A 14 20.27 27.74 -40.65
CA LYS A 14 18.92 27.34 -40.23
C LYS A 14 18.13 28.58 -39.78
N LEU A 15 16.87 28.71 -40.18
CA LEU A 15 15.96 29.74 -39.66
C LEU A 15 15.24 29.19 -38.43
N LEU A 16 15.15 30.01 -37.38
CA LEU A 16 14.43 29.71 -36.15
C LEU A 16 13.17 30.57 -36.08
N VAL A 17 12.18 30.13 -35.30
CA VAL A 17 11.00 30.95 -34.98
C VAL A 17 10.99 31.22 -33.49
N GLU A 18 11.07 32.50 -33.13
CA GLU A 18 10.91 33.00 -31.78
C GLU A 18 9.43 33.33 -31.50
N LEU A 19 8.90 32.86 -30.38
CA LEU A 19 7.59 33.21 -29.83
C LEU A 19 7.81 34.04 -28.58
N LYS A 20 7.31 35.28 -28.60
CA LYS A 20 7.32 36.22 -27.48
C LYS A 20 5.91 36.56 -27.04
N VAL A 21 5.64 36.51 -25.74
CA VAL A 21 4.38 37.01 -25.15
C VAL A 21 4.69 38.25 -24.32
N ILE A 22 4.03 39.36 -24.66
CA ILE A 22 4.26 40.68 -24.06
C ILE A 22 2.98 41.10 -23.35
N LEU A 23 3.08 41.43 -22.06
CA LEU A 23 2.02 42.09 -21.30
C LEU A 23 2.17 43.60 -21.47
N HIS A 24 1.11 44.24 -21.93
CA HIS A 24 1.01 45.69 -22.03
C HIS A 24 0.52 46.26 -20.71
N SER A 25 1.36 47.07 -20.08
CA SER A 25 0.97 47.88 -18.93
C SER A 25 1.04 49.38 -19.28
N PRO A 26 0.35 50.26 -18.53
CA PRO A 26 0.38 51.71 -18.79
C PRO A 26 1.77 52.34 -18.63
N THR A 27 2.66 51.70 -17.87
CA THR A 27 3.99 52.22 -17.54
C THR A 27 5.12 51.57 -18.36
N GLU A 28 5.02 50.27 -18.65
CA GLU A 28 6.03 49.56 -19.46
C GLU A 28 5.49 48.25 -20.06
N ASN A 29 5.88 47.94 -21.30
CA ASN A 29 5.57 46.64 -21.91
C ASN A 29 6.53 45.58 -21.35
N LYS A 30 6.01 44.56 -20.67
CA LYS A 30 6.83 43.52 -20.05
C LYS A 30 6.78 42.24 -20.87
N GLU A 31 7.93 41.77 -21.33
CA GLU A 31 8.06 40.43 -21.93
C GLU A 31 7.89 39.37 -20.83
N ILE A 32 6.93 38.48 -20.99
CA ILE A 32 6.56 37.46 -20.01
C ILE A 32 7.16 36.10 -20.39
N ILE A 33 7.15 35.76 -21.68
CA ILE A 33 7.63 34.47 -22.19
C ILE A 33 8.38 34.72 -23.49
N SER A 34 9.54 34.07 -23.65
CA SER A 34 10.26 33.98 -24.92
C SER A 34 10.79 32.57 -25.14
N HIS A 35 10.41 31.98 -26.27
CA HIS A 35 10.81 30.64 -26.66
C HIS A 35 11.24 30.62 -28.11
N ILE A 36 12.26 29.83 -28.43
CA ILE A 36 12.78 29.69 -29.78
C ILE A 36 12.60 28.23 -30.23
N SER A 37 11.94 28.04 -31.36
CA SER A 37 11.72 26.74 -31.99
C SER A 37 12.62 26.57 -33.22
N GLN A 38 13.22 25.38 -33.32
CA GLN A 38 14.01 24.97 -34.47
C GLN A 38 13.16 24.13 -35.42
N HIS A 39 13.53 24.12 -36.69
CA HIS A 39 12.78 23.37 -37.70
C HIS A 39 12.86 21.86 -37.45
N GLY A 40 11.72 21.20 -37.25
CA GLY A 40 11.64 19.77 -36.96
C GLY A 40 11.45 18.89 -38.20
N GLY A 41 11.73 17.58 -38.09
CA GLY A 41 11.57 16.61 -39.19
C GLY A 41 10.14 16.09 -39.42
N LYS A 42 9.28 16.12 -38.38
CA LYS A 42 7.86 15.70 -38.46
C LYS A 42 6.87 16.87 -38.46
N TRP A 43 7.21 17.98 -37.81
CA TRP A 43 6.44 19.23 -37.78
C TRP A 43 7.39 20.39 -38.10
N PRO A 44 6.97 21.41 -38.88
CA PRO A 44 7.87 22.45 -39.35
C PRO A 44 8.45 23.27 -38.19
N TYR A 45 7.62 23.85 -37.31
CA TYR A 45 8.07 24.51 -36.07
C TYR A 45 7.08 24.22 -34.95
N TRP A 46 7.58 23.80 -33.78
CA TRP A 46 6.77 23.43 -32.63
C TRP A 46 7.33 24.02 -31.34
N PHE A 47 6.48 24.63 -30.52
CA PHE A 47 6.83 25.14 -29.20
C PHE A 47 6.36 24.16 -28.13
N LYS A 48 7.17 23.97 -27.08
CA LYS A 48 6.73 23.19 -25.92
C LYS A 48 5.52 23.88 -25.27
N LYS A 49 4.64 23.08 -24.65
CA LYS A 49 3.47 23.60 -23.92
C LYS A 49 3.93 24.65 -22.90
N MET A 50 3.35 25.84 -22.97
CA MET A 50 3.65 26.96 -22.08
C MET A 50 2.83 26.87 -20.79
N GLU A 51 3.31 27.51 -19.73
CA GLU A 51 2.54 27.72 -18.50
C GLU A 51 1.37 28.68 -18.73
N ASN A 52 0.32 28.55 -17.92
CA ASN A 52 -0.86 29.41 -18.03
C ASN A 52 -0.50 30.86 -17.66
N LEU A 53 -0.95 31.82 -18.46
CA LEU A 53 -0.81 33.24 -18.16
C LEU A 53 -1.83 33.63 -17.08
N GLN A 54 -1.35 34.02 -15.91
CA GLN A 54 -2.21 34.28 -14.74
C GLN A 54 -2.50 35.75 -14.49
N LYS A 55 -1.80 36.70 -15.10
CA LYS A 55 -2.03 38.13 -14.82
C LYS A 55 -3.10 38.69 -15.75
N LEU A 56 -4.01 39.49 -15.20
CA LEU A 56 -5.00 40.23 -15.98
C LEU A 56 -4.34 41.34 -16.79
N GLY A 57 -4.87 41.61 -17.98
CA GLY A 57 -4.41 42.71 -18.82
C GLY A 57 -4.37 42.40 -20.31
N ASN A 58 -3.86 43.36 -21.08
CA ASN A 58 -3.76 43.26 -22.53
C ASN A 58 -2.43 42.62 -22.91
N TYR A 59 -2.46 41.57 -23.73
CA TYR A 59 -1.31 40.81 -24.18
C TYR A 59 -1.13 40.89 -25.69
N SER A 60 0.12 40.76 -26.13
CA SER A 60 0.47 40.46 -27.52
C SER A 60 1.39 39.25 -27.58
N LEU A 61 1.03 38.26 -28.41
CA LEU A 61 1.90 37.16 -28.80
C LEU A 61 2.53 37.49 -30.15
N LYS A 62 3.84 37.68 -30.19
CA LYS A 62 4.64 37.94 -31.39
C LYS A 62 5.41 36.67 -31.79
N LEU A 63 5.17 36.18 -33.00
CA LEU A 63 6.00 35.20 -33.67
C LEU A 63 6.97 35.93 -34.60
N GLN A 64 8.27 35.70 -34.47
CA GLN A 64 9.33 36.34 -35.25
C GLN A 64 10.27 35.27 -35.82
N VAL A 65 10.49 35.28 -37.12
CA VAL A 65 11.54 34.46 -37.72
C VAL A 65 12.90 35.13 -37.44
N VAL A 66 13.88 34.36 -36.97
CA VAL A 66 15.24 34.83 -36.62
C VAL A 66 16.31 33.91 -37.21
N LEU A 67 17.51 34.45 -37.41
CA LEU A 67 18.67 33.68 -37.89
C LEU A 67 19.31 32.86 -36.76
N ASN A 68 19.63 31.59 -37.00
CA ASN A 68 20.21 30.69 -35.98
C ASN A 68 21.59 31.13 -35.44
N GLU A 69 22.37 31.89 -36.19
CA GLU A 69 23.73 32.31 -35.79
C GLU A 69 23.73 33.57 -34.91
N SER A 70 22.78 34.48 -35.10
CA SER A 70 22.81 35.83 -34.49
C SER A 70 21.51 36.24 -33.80
N ASN A 71 20.45 35.43 -33.86
CA ASN A 71 19.09 35.78 -33.45
C ASN A 71 18.57 37.10 -34.07
N ALA A 72 19.19 37.57 -35.14
CA ALA A 72 18.77 38.78 -35.83
C ALA A 72 17.43 38.54 -36.52
N ASP A 73 16.52 39.50 -36.38
CA ASP A 73 15.23 39.58 -37.05
C ASP A 73 15.34 40.21 -38.45
N THR A 74 16.56 40.49 -38.91
CA THR A 74 16.86 41.06 -40.22
C THR A 74 17.93 40.25 -40.93
N TYR A 75 17.76 40.06 -42.24
CA TYR A 75 18.75 39.42 -43.10
C TYR A 75 18.94 40.28 -44.36
N ALA A 76 20.21 40.62 -44.65
CA ALA A 76 20.58 41.49 -45.77
C ALA A 76 19.78 42.82 -45.83
N GLY A 77 19.58 43.46 -44.67
CA GLY A 77 18.84 44.73 -44.56
C GLY A 77 17.32 44.62 -44.70
N ARG A 78 16.77 43.40 -44.85
CA ARG A 78 15.32 43.16 -44.90
C ARG A 78 14.82 42.48 -43.61
N PRO A 79 13.71 42.93 -43.02
CA PRO A 79 13.13 42.28 -41.85
C PRO A 79 12.58 40.90 -42.23
N LEU A 80 12.85 39.93 -41.38
CA LEU A 80 12.33 38.57 -41.48
C LEU A 80 10.85 38.53 -41.07
N PRO A 81 10.07 37.57 -41.58
CA PRO A 81 8.63 37.51 -41.35
C PRO A 81 8.27 37.51 -39.86
N SER A 82 7.22 38.27 -39.51
CA SER A 82 6.67 38.30 -38.16
C SER A 82 5.16 38.40 -38.15
N LYS A 83 4.54 37.90 -37.07
CA LYS A 83 3.09 37.95 -36.85
C LYS A 83 2.80 38.28 -35.40
N VAL A 84 1.88 39.21 -35.16
CA VAL A 84 1.46 39.60 -33.81
C VAL A 84 -0.04 39.30 -33.62
N PHE A 85 -0.37 38.63 -32.52
CA PHE A 85 -1.73 38.33 -32.09
C PHE A 85 -2.00 39.08 -30.78
N LYS A 86 -3.01 39.94 -30.75
CA LYS A 86 -3.41 40.68 -29.55
C LYS A 86 -4.57 39.95 -28.88
N PHE A 87 -4.51 39.79 -27.55
CA PHE A 87 -5.58 39.20 -26.76
C PHE A 87 -5.60 39.79 -25.35
N THR A 88 -6.73 39.74 -24.67
CA THR A 88 -6.89 40.28 -23.31
C THR A 88 -7.28 39.17 -22.37
N ILE A 89 -6.62 39.11 -21.22
CA ILE A 89 -6.99 38.21 -20.13
C ILE A 89 -7.85 39.00 -19.15
N VAL A 90 -9.08 38.55 -18.95
CA VAL A 90 -10.07 39.10 -18.02
C VAL A 90 -10.25 38.16 -16.83
N GLU A 91 -10.80 38.69 -15.75
CA GLU A 91 -11.08 37.95 -14.53
C GLU A 91 -11.98 36.72 -14.77
N GLY A 92 -11.70 35.66 -14.02
CA GLY A 92 -12.47 34.43 -14.09
C GLY A 92 -13.82 34.54 -13.38
N LYS A 93 -14.63 33.47 -13.51
CA LYS A 93 -15.87 33.34 -12.72
C LYS A 93 -15.54 33.34 -11.21
N PRO A 94 -16.43 33.89 -10.36
CA PRO A 94 -16.28 33.82 -8.91
C PRO A 94 -16.01 32.39 -8.45
N HIS A 95 -14.90 32.21 -7.74
CA HIS A 95 -14.45 30.92 -7.23
C HIS A 95 -14.59 30.81 -5.72
N LYS A 96 -14.24 31.90 -5.01
CA LYS A 96 -14.24 32.01 -3.55
C LYS A 96 -14.58 33.44 -3.10
N PHE A 97 -14.78 33.65 -1.81
CA PHE A 97 -15.00 34.97 -1.23
C PHE A 97 -14.33 35.15 0.13
N LEU A 98 -14.09 36.40 0.50
CA LEU A 98 -13.56 36.82 1.79
C LEU A 98 -14.52 37.80 2.45
N VAL A 99 -14.71 37.70 3.77
CA VAL A 99 -15.45 38.67 4.55
C VAL A 99 -14.56 39.88 4.84
N GLY A 100 -15.06 41.07 4.49
CA GLY A 100 -14.39 42.34 4.76
C GLY A 100 -14.46 42.77 6.22
N LEU A 101 -14.01 43.99 6.51
CA LEU A 101 -14.01 44.54 7.87
C LEU A 101 -15.45 44.71 8.40
N LEU A 102 -15.67 44.31 9.65
CA LEU A 102 -16.98 44.31 10.29
C LEU A 102 -17.10 45.43 11.32
N ASP A 103 -18.21 46.18 11.27
CA ASP A 103 -18.49 47.28 12.20
C ASP A 103 -19.04 46.75 13.54
N LEU A 104 -18.20 46.70 14.56
CA LEU A 104 -18.53 46.27 15.93
C LEU A 104 -18.97 47.47 16.80
N PRO A 105 -19.83 47.26 17.83
CA PRO A 105 -20.31 45.99 18.39
C PRO A 105 -21.67 45.51 17.83
N PHE A 106 -21.84 44.19 17.71
CA PHE A 106 -23.12 43.57 17.31
C PHE A 106 -24.02 43.31 18.51
N ARG A 107 -25.33 43.53 18.35
CA ARG A 107 -26.34 43.33 19.40
C ARG A 107 -27.46 42.41 18.93
N ILE A 108 -27.99 41.60 19.84
CA ILE A 108 -29.15 40.74 19.57
C ILE A 108 -30.35 41.61 19.17
N GLY A 109 -31.05 41.20 18.11
CA GLY A 109 -32.22 41.91 17.58
C GLY A 109 -31.94 43.19 16.78
N VAL A 110 -30.69 43.62 16.64
CA VAL A 110 -30.30 44.81 15.86
C VAL A 110 -29.69 44.40 14.52
N PRO A 111 -30.15 44.94 13.38
CA PRO A 111 -29.62 44.59 12.06
C PRO A 111 -28.19 45.13 11.85
N PHE A 112 -27.33 44.33 11.22
CA PHE A 112 -25.99 44.73 10.77
C PHE A 112 -25.69 44.23 9.35
N SER A 113 -24.58 44.66 8.75
CA SER A 113 -24.18 44.28 7.38
C SER A 113 -22.86 43.53 7.35
N ILE A 114 -22.70 42.62 6.39
CA ILE A 114 -21.49 41.81 6.18
C ILE A 114 -20.94 42.10 4.78
N PRO A 115 -19.80 42.80 4.66
CA PRO A 115 -19.16 43.04 3.37
C PRO A 115 -18.43 41.78 2.87
N LEU A 116 -18.51 41.53 1.57
CA LEU A 116 -17.92 40.37 0.89
C LEU A 116 -17.05 40.83 -0.28
N GLU A 117 -15.86 40.25 -0.38
CA GLU A 117 -14.90 40.42 -1.47
C GLU A 117 -14.79 39.10 -2.25
N LEU A 118 -15.18 39.09 -3.51
CA LEU A 118 -15.21 37.88 -4.34
C LEU A 118 -13.93 37.75 -5.14
N GLN A 119 -13.38 36.54 -5.22
CA GLN A 119 -12.17 36.24 -5.97
C GLN A 119 -12.37 35.09 -6.96
N ASP A 120 -11.71 35.18 -8.11
CA ASP A 120 -11.62 34.08 -9.08
C ASP A 120 -10.63 32.99 -8.60
N GLU A 121 -10.43 31.94 -9.40
CA GLU A 121 -9.54 30.82 -9.05
C GLU A 121 -8.06 31.21 -8.93
N PHE A 122 -7.69 32.39 -9.44
CA PHE A 122 -6.34 32.94 -9.41
C PHE A 122 -6.17 34.07 -8.37
N GLY A 123 -7.23 34.39 -7.62
CA GLY A 123 -7.20 35.40 -6.56
C GLY A 123 -7.47 36.83 -7.02
N HIS A 124 -7.95 37.05 -8.25
CA HIS A 124 -8.34 38.38 -8.71
C HIS A 124 -9.74 38.74 -8.24
N ALA A 125 -9.96 40.01 -7.89
CA ALA A 125 -11.28 40.53 -7.57
C ALA A 125 -12.22 40.36 -8.77
N THR A 126 -13.40 39.80 -8.53
CA THR A 126 -14.39 39.50 -9.58
C THR A 126 -15.81 39.82 -9.09
N HIS A 127 -16.80 39.78 -9.98
CA HIS A 127 -18.17 40.18 -9.71
C HIS A 127 -19.14 39.00 -9.80
N LEU A 128 -20.20 39.04 -8.98
CA LEU A 128 -21.30 38.07 -9.04
C LEU A 128 -22.08 38.25 -10.35
N THR A 129 -22.04 37.24 -11.21
CA THR A 129 -22.80 37.23 -12.47
C THR A 129 -24.24 36.77 -12.30
N ASN A 130 -24.57 36.09 -11.18
CA ASN A 130 -25.89 35.52 -10.89
C ASN A 130 -26.42 36.00 -9.53
N ARG A 131 -27.75 36.05 -9.36
CA ARG A 131 -28.38 36.28 -8.04
C ARG A 131 -28.17 35.05 -7.16
N ILE A 132 -27.25 35.16 -6.20
CA ILE A 132 -26.99 34.12 -5.19
C ILE A 132 -27.64 34.56 -3.87
N ARG A 133 -28.40 33.65 -3.26
CA ARG A 133 -28.97 33.86 -1.92
C ARG A 133 -28.00 33.30 -0.87
N PRO A 134 -27.43 34.13 0.02
CA PRO A 134 -26.50 33.65 1.03
C PRO A 134 -27.23 32.80 2.07
N ILE A 135 -26.50 31.88 2.69
CA ILE A 135 -26.97 31.05 3.79
C ILE A 135 -26.09 31.36 5.01
N LEU A 136 -26.72 31.77 6.11
CA LEU A 136 -26.02 32.14 7.35
C LEU A 136 -26.38 31.13 8.45
N GLU A 137 -25.36 30.49 9.04
CA GLU A 137 -25.53 29.48 10.09
C GLU A 137 -24.64 29.82 11.29
N ALA A 138 -25.21 29.78 12.50
CA ALA A 138 -24.43 29.85 13.74
C ALA A 138 -25.12 29.03 14.83
N SER A 139 -24.39 28.13 15.48
CA SER A 139 -24.94 27.27 16.52
C SER A 139 -25.42 28.10 17.70
N GLY A 140 -26.70 27.94 18.06
CA GLY A 140 -27.36 28.68 19.14
C GLY A 140 -27.92 30.06 18.75
N LEU A 141 -27.91 30.43 17.45
CA LEU A 141 -28.52 31.66 16.95
C LEU A 141 -29.49 31.37 15.80
N THR A 142 -30.57 32.14 15.74
CA THR A 142 -31.43 32.27 14.55
C THR A 142 -31.04 33.53 13.81
N LEU A 143 -30.62 33.39 12.55
CA LEU A 143 -30.15 34.48 11.70
C LEU A 143 -31.16 34.76 10.59
N LYS A 144 -31.47 36.03 10.36
CA LYS A 144 -32.24 36.52 9.21
C LYS A 144 -31.40 37.54 8.47
N HIS A 145 -31.54 37.64 7.16
CA HIS A 145 -30.85 38.64 6.35
C HIS A 145 -31.68 38.99 5.12
N GLU A 146 -31.34 40.12 4.49
CA GLU A 146 -31.87 40.53 3.20
C GLU A 146 -31.06 39.87 2.06
N ASP A 147 -31.59 39.91 0.84
CA ASP A 147 -30.88 39.40 -0.33
C ASP A 147 -29.70 40.31 -0.74
N ILE A 148 -28.71 39.72 -1.42
CA ILE A 148 -27.53 40.45 -1.89
C ILE A 148 -27.91 41.26 -3.15
N PRO A 149 -27.64 42.59 -3.18
CA PRO A 149 -27.82 43.38 -4.40
C PRO A 149 -26.79 42.99 -5.47
N VAL A 150 -27.21 42.91 -6.74
CA VAL A 150 -26.31 42.72 -7.89
C VAL A 150 -25.57 44.03 -8.17
N ALA A 151 -24.48 44.27 -7.46
CA ALA A 151 -23.68 45.49 -7.57
C ALA A 151 -22.18 45.20 -7.37
N ALA A 152 -21.32 46.15 -7.79
CA ALA A 152 -19.86 46.01 -7.78
C ALA A 152 -19.25 45.75 -6.39
N LYS A 153 -19.99 46.04 -5.30
CA LYS A 153 -19.62 45.72 -3.91
C LYS A 153 -20.68 44.79 -3.31
N CYS A 154 -20.31 43.54 -3.06
CA CYS A 154 -21.19 42.52 -2.51
C CYS A 154 -21.31 42.72 -0.98
N VAL A 155 -22.49 43.06 -0.48
CA VAL A 155 -22.74 43.25 0.96
C VAL A 155 -24.05 42.55 1.33
N ILE A 156 -24.00 41.65 2.32
CA ILE A 156 -25.21 41.07 2.92
C ILE A 156 -25.79 42.12 3.88
N LYS A 157 -26.96 42.66 3.57
CA LYS A 157 -27.63 43.68 4.38
C LYS A 157 -28.67 43.06 5.32
N GLY A 158 -29.04 43.80 6.36
CA GLY A 158 -30.16 43.47 7.24
C GLY A 158 -30.00 42.19 8.05
N VAL A 159 -28.75 41.82 8.41
CA VAL A 159 -28.49 40.61 9.20
C VAL A 159 -28.96 40.81 10.64
N ILE A 160 -29.99 40.10 11.07
CA ILE A 160 -30.54 40.13 12.43
C ILE A 160 -30.26 38.80 13.12
N ALA A 161 -29.57 38.84 14.26
CA ALA A 161 -29.31 37.69 15.09
C ALA A 161 -30.24 37.64 16.31
N LYS A 162 -30.87 36.49 16.55
CA LYS A 162 -31.68 36.19 17.74
C LYS A 162 -31.12 34.96 18.46
N GLY A 163 -30.98 35.02 19.79
CA GLY A 163 -30.47 33.90 20.59
C GLY A 163 -29.89 34.32 21.93
N CYS A 164 -29.47 33.33 22.73
CA CYS A 164 -29.06 33.54 24.12
C CYS A 164 -27.55 33.81 24.24
N VAL A 165 -27.19 34.91 24.93
CA VAL A 165 -25.80 35.34 25.17
C VAL A 165 -25.34 35.17 26.62
N ASN A 166 -26.19 34.63 27.51
CA ASN A 166 -25.93 34.22 28.90
C ASN A 166 -25.40 35.31 29.87
N SER A 167 -24.87 36.43 29.39
CA SER A 167 -24.25 37.49 30.19
C SER A 167 -24.38 38.85 29.50
N CYS A 168 -24.40 39.92 30.30
CA CYS A 168 -24.40 41.30 29.83
C CYS A 168 -23.13 41.69 29.04
N GLN A 169 -22.03 40.93 29.18
CA GLN A 169 -20.77 41.14 28.46
C GLN A 169 -20.77 40.57 27.02
N GLY A 170 -21.82 39.84 26.65
CA GLY A 170 -21.96 39.20 25.35
C GLY A 170 -21.21 37.88 25.20
N LYS A 171 -21.45 37.19 24.08
CA LYS A 171 -20.91 35.85 23.79
C LYS A 171 -20.32 35.79 22.38
N ASN A 172 -19.26 35.00 22.20
CA ASN A 172 -18.68 34.75 20.89
C ASN A 172 -19.42 33.58 20.19
N PHE A 173 -19.70 33.75 18.91
CA PHE A 173 -20.28 32.74 18.04
C PHE A 173 -19.43 32.57 16.79
N ASN A 174 -19.40 31.35 16.25
CA ASN A 174 -18.83 31.06 14.95
C ASN A 174 -19.95 31.20 13.92
N LEU A 175 -19.90 32.26 13.12
CA LEU A 175 -20.81 32.53 12.02
C LEU A 175 -20.25 31.89 10.75
N LYS A 176 -20.95 30.90 10.23
CA LYS A 176 -20.69 30.28 8.94
C LYS A 176 -21.55 30.98 7.88
N ILE A 177 -20.89 31.44 6.83
CA ILE A 177 -21.48 32.13 5.68
C ILE A 177 -21.27 31.23 4.48
N THR A 178 -22.33 30.88 3.77
CA THR A 178 -22.26 30.08 2.55
C THR A 178 -22.89 30.84 1.38
N LEU A 179 -22.18 30.92 0.25
CA LEU A 179 -22.62 31.50 -1.03
C LEU A 179 -22.75 30.37 -2.07
N PRO A 180 -23.95 29.76 -2.23
CA PRO A 180 -24.13 28.59 -3.07
C PRO A 180 -23.76 28.84 -4.54
N GLY A 181 -23.02 27.91 -5.14
CA GLY A 181 -22.62 27.97 -6.55
C GLY A 181 -21.17 28.41 -6.80
N LEU A 182 -20.42 28.73 -5.75
CA LEU A 182 -18.95 28.88 -5.79
C LEU A 182 -18.26 27.53 -5.54
N LYS A 183 -16.97 27.40 -5.89
CA LYS A 183 -16.20 26.17 -5.63
C LYS A 183 -15.74 26.12 -4.17
N GLU A 184 -15.32 27.26 -3.64
CA GLU A 184 -15.13 27.48 -2.20
C GLU A 184 -16.29 28.36 -1.71
N ASP A 185 -17.41 27.72 -1.43
CA ASP A 185 -18.67 28.39 -1.16
C ASP A 185 -18.89 28.80 0.29
N THR A 186 -17.97 28.49 1.21
CA THR A 186 -18.21 28.65 2.66
C THR A 186 -17.04 29.30 3.38
N GLN A 187 -17.33 30.27 4.25
CA GLN A 187 -16.37 30.89 5.17
C GLN A 187 -16.91 30.94 6.60
N VAL A 188 -16.05 30.72 7.60
CA VAL A 188 -16.42 30.79 9.02
C VAL A 188 -15.65 31.91 9.70
N ILE A 189 -16.38 32.82 10.34
CA ILE A 189 -15.81 33.95 11.09
C ILE A 189 -16.32 33.97 12.53
N LYS A 190 -15.56 34.55 13.44
CA LYS A 190 -15.93 34.66 14.85
C LYS A 190 -16.51 36.05 15.12
N ILE A 191 -17.78 36.11 15.53
CA ILE A 191 -18.46 37.36 15.91
C ILE A 191 -18.79 37.36 17.39
N ARG A 192 -18.75 38.53 18.04
CA ARG A 192 -19.21 38.71 19.43
C ARG A 192 -20.54 39.46 19.42
N LEU A 193 -21.58 38.86 19.99
CA LEU A 193 -22.91 39.46 20.13
C LEU A 193 -23.17 39.85 21.59
N GLN A 194 -23.57 41.10 21.80
CA GLN A 194 -24.04 41.64 23.08
C GLN A 194 -25.57 41.54 23.19
N PRO A 195 -26.14 41.59 24.42
CA PRO A 195 -27.59 41.63 24.59
C PRO A 195 -28.25 42.79 23.83
N GLY A 196 -29.49 42.55 23.42
CA GLY A 196 -30.32 43.51 22.70
C GLY A 196 -30.91 44.60 23.61
N PRO A 197 -31.73 45.50 23.03
CA PRO A 197 -32.43 46.51 23.81
C PRO A 197 -33.40 45.91 24.86
N PRO A 198 -33.58 46.56 26.02
CA PRO A 198 -34.55 46.20 27.05
C PRO A 198 -35.96 46.03 26.49
N ARG A 199 -36.60 44.92 26.86
CA ARG A 199 -37.94 44.56 26.38
C ARG A 199 -38.87 44.09 27.49
N GLN A 200 -38.35 43.42 28.51
CA GLN A 200 -39.15 42.81 29.58
C GLN A 200 -38.46 42.97 30.94
N LEU A 201 -39.24 43.07 32.02
CA LEU A 201 -38.75 42.92 33.38
C LEU A 201 -39.13 41.53 33.91
N LYS A 202 -38.20 40.88 34.60
CA LYS A 202 -38.46 39.68 35.40
C LYS A 202 -38.17 39.99 36.86
N VAL A 203 -39.09 39.62 37.75
CA VAL A 203 -39.00 39.90 39.18
C VAL A 203 -39.10 38.61 39.97
N LYS A 204 -38.18 38.39 40.90
CA LYS A 204 -38.16 37.25 41.81
C LYS A 204 -38.45 37.72 43.25
N PRO A 205 -39.13 36.89 44.07
CA PRO A 205 -39.58 35.52 43.81
C PRO A 205 -40.75 35.42 42.80
N ASP A 206 -40.77 34.35 42.00
CA ASP A 206 -41.73 34.12 40.89
C ASP A 206 -43.18 33.77 41.37
N SER A 207 -43.57 34.16 42.59
CA SER A 207 -44.90 33.87 43.16
C SER A 207 -45.85 35.05 42.96
N GLU A 208 -47.07 34.78 42.48
CA GLU A 208 -48.11 35.80 42.28
C GLU A 208 -48.65 36.36 43.60
N ILE A 209 -48.53 35.62 44.70
CA ILE A 209 -48.96 36.03 46.05
C ILE A 209 -47.81 35.82 47.02
N LEU A 210 -47.45 36.88 47.75
CA LEU A 210 -46.39 36.89 48.75
C LEU A 210 -46.99 37.26 50.11
N LYS A 211 -46.64 36.50 51.15
CA LYS A 211 -47.04 36.78 52.53
C LYS A 211 -45.91 37.54 53.21
N ILE A 212 -46.19 38.76 53.66
CA ILE A 212 -45.23 39.62 54.35
C ILE A 212 -45.86 40.11 55.65
N GLU A 213 -45.05 40.27 56.69
CA GLU A 213 -45.51 40.83 57.97
C GLU A 213 -45.61 42.36 57.87
N ASN A 214 -46.68 42.94 58.40
CA ASN A 214 -46.88 44.39 58.39
C ASN A 214 -45.74 45.09 59.14
N GLY A 215 -45.12 46.09 58.54
CA GLY A 215 -43.94 46.77 59.09
C GLY A 215 -42.60 46.17 58.67
N THR A 216 -42.58 45.21 57.73
CA THR A 216 -41.34 44.69 57.12
C THR A 216 -41.10 45.27 55.72
N ALA A 217 -39.83 45.41 55.34
CA ALA A 217 -39.43 45.70 53.96
C ALA A 217 -39.17 44.38 53.22
N PHE A 218 -39.60 44.27 51.96
CA PHE A 218 -39.45 43.03 51.19
C PHE A 218 -38.57 43.26 49.95
N PRO A 219 -37.40 42.58 49.84
CA PRO A 219 -36.52 42.75 48.69
C PRO A 219 -37.02 41.97 47.47
N PHE A 220 -37.10 42.62 46.32
CA PHE A 220 -37.38 42.00 45.03
C PHE A 220 -36.10 41.96 44.19
N GLN A 221 -35.73 40.80 43.66
CA GLN A 221 -34.65 40.76 42.67
C GLN A 221 -35.24 41.05 41.30
N VAL A 222 -34.75 42.10 40.62
CA VAL A 222 -35.24 42.50 39.30
C VAL A 222 -34.16 42.28 38.25
N GLU A 223 -34.55 41.67 37.14
CA GLU A 223 -33.74 41.42 35.95
C GLU A 223 -34.41 42.12 34.74
N VAL A 224 -33.66 42.95 34.02
CA VAL A 224 -34.07 43.59 32.77
C VAL A 224 -33.63 42.72 31.61
N LEU A 225 -34.58 42.26 30.81
CA LEU A 225 -34.37 41.28 29.74
C LEU A 225 -34.60 41.90 28.36
N ASP A 226 -33.80 41.47 27.37
CA ASP A 226 -34.02 41.77 25.96
C ASP A 226 -35.11 40.88 25.33
N GLU A 227 -35.41 41.08 24.04
CA GLU A 227 -36.43 40.29 23.30
C GLU A 227 -36.16 38.76 23.30
N SER A 228 -34.90 38.35 23.51
CA SER A 228 -34.48 36.94 23.54
C SER A 228 -34.31 36.40 24.96
N GLY A 229 -34.70 37.16 25.99
CA GLY A 229 -34.61 36.76 27.40
C GLY A 229 -33.21 36.90 28.02
N ASN A 230 -32.30 37.66 27.40
CA ASN A 230 -30.98 37.93 27.95
C ASN A 230 -31.01 39.12 28.91
N ILE A 231 -30.27 39.03 30.03
CA ILE A 231 -30.06 40.17 30.91
C ILE A 231 -29.32 41.28 30.13
N THR A 232 -29.93 42.45 30.04
CA THR A 232 -29.43 43.59 29.28
C THR A 232 -29.24 44.82 30.17
N ALA A 233 -28.18 45.57 29.88
CA ALA A 233 -27.75 46.75 30.63
C ALA A 233 -27.60 47.91 29.65
N GLN A 234 -28.24 49.04 29.97
CA GLN A 234 -28.16 50.30 29.24
C GLN A 234 -28.15 51.45 30.25
N PRO A 235 -27.56 52.61 29.91
CA PRO A 235 -27.64 53.79 30.76
C PRO A 235 -29.09 54.14 31.12
N GLU A 236 -29.29 54.65 32.35
CA GLU A 236 -30.57 55.18 32.85
C GLU A 236 -31.72 54.15 32.98
N LEU A 237 -31.40 52.88 33.24
CA LEU A 237 -32.39 51.83 33.51
C LEU A 237 -32.80 51.79 34.98
N ILE A 238 -33.66 52.72 35.38
CA ILE A 238 -34.21 52.80 36.75
C ILE A 238 -35.54 52.04 36.82
N VAL A 239 -35.61 51.04 37.71
CA VAL A 239 -36.83 50.25 37.96
C VAL A 239 -37.50 50.70 39.25
N HIS A 240 -38.81 50.92 39.21
CA HIS A 240 -39.64 51.32 40.32
C HIS A 240 -40.66 50.24 40.67
N CYS A 241 -41.00 50.09 41.95
CA CYS A 241 -42.15 49.32 42.41
C CYS A 241 -43.07 50.20 43.24
N LYS A 242 -44.34 50.30 42.82
CA LYS A 242 -45.41 50.99 43.54
C LYS A 242 -46.38 49.98 44.13
N PHE A 243 -46.65 50.07 45.43
CA PHE A 243 -47.66 49.25 46.09
C PHE A 243 -49.01 49.96 46.08
N LEU A 244 -50.07 49.22 45.76
CA LEU A 244 -51.45 49.73 45.66
C LEU A 244 -52.35 48.91 46.59
N GLY A 245 -53.34 49.55 47.23
CA GLY A 245 -54.33 48.86 48.07
C GLY A 245 -54.50 49.39 49.50
N ALA A 246 -53.71 50.39 49.89
CA ALA A 246 -53.84 51.15 51.14
C ALA A 246 -53.29 52.59 50.93
N SER A 247 -53.60 53.51 51.84
CA SER A 247 -53.01 54.85 51.89
C SER A 247 -51.58 54.84 52.45
N ASP A 248 -50.76 55.79 52.04
CA ASP A 248 -49.37 56.02 52.53
C ASP A 248 -48.38 54.86 52.33
N LEU A 249 -48.48 54.13 51.22
CA LEU A 249 -47.55 53.05 50.87
C LEU A 249 -46.25 53.57 50.23
N PRO A 250 -45.09 52.95 50.52
CA PRO A 250 -43.79 53.39 49.98
C PRO A 250 -43.61 53.07 48.49
N VAL A 251 -42.62 53.71 47.85
CA VAL A 251 -42.17 53.37 46.49
C VAL A 251 -40.74 52.87 46.56
N TYR A 252 -40.45 51.74 45.93
CA TYR A 252 -39.08 51.22 45.82
C TYR A 252 -38.49 51.64 44.49
N SER A 253 -37.19 51.95 44.46
CA SER A 253 -36.46 52.29 43.23
C SER A 253 -35.06 51.69 43.24
N VAL A 254 -34.59 51.17 42.10
CA VAL A 254 -33.23 50.65 41.95
C VAL A 254 -32.67 50.94 40.57
N ASP A 255 -31.37 51.23 40.49
CA ASP A 255 -30.64 51.42 39.23
C ASP A 255 -30.08 50.08 38.71
N CYS A 256 -30.52 49.68 37.51
CA CYS A 256 -30.09 48.47 36.81
C CYS A 256 -29.12 48.77 35.65
N SER A 257 -28.60 49.99 35.52
CA SER A 257 -27.88 50.45 34.32
C SER A 257 -26.57 49.71 34.03
N ASN A 258 -25.84 49.29 35.06
CA ASN A 258 -24.50 48.68 34.90
C ASN A 258 -24.52 47.16 34.70
N GLY A 259 -25.58 46.48 35.13
CA GLY A 259 -25.62 45.01 35.18
C GLY A 259 -26.90 44.38 34.65
N GLY A 260 -27.95 45.17 34.40
CA GLY A 260 -29.27 44.67 34.00
C GLY A 260 -29.99 43.89 35.10
N THR A 261 -29.39 43.71 36.28
CA THR A 261 -29.99 43.03 37.43
C THR A 261 -29.62 43.77 38.71
N ASN A 262 -30.57 43.94 39.61
CA ASN A 262 -30.32 44.52 40.94
C ASN A 262 -31.42 44.10 41.95
N ILE A 263 -31.18 44.34 43.24
CA ILE A 263 -32.14 44.09 44.32
C ILE A 263 -32.91 45.38 44.61
N LEU A 264 -34.20 45.36 44.32
CA LEU A 264 -35.15 46.43 44.59
C LEU A 264 -35.69 46.32 46.02
N THR A 265 -35.31 47.28 46.87
CA THR A 265 -35.75 47.37 48.28
C THR A 265 -35.96 48.83 48.68
N GLY A 266 -36.66 49.08 49.78
CA GLY A 266 -36.95 50.44 50.26
C GLY A 266 -37.60 50.45 51.64
N PRO A 267 -38.32 51.53 52.00
CA PRO A 267 -38.95 51.67 53.31
C PRO A 267 -39.92 50.54 53.65
N VAL A 268 -40.19 50.33 54.94
CA VAL A 268 -41.11 49.26 55.39
C VAL A 268 -42.51 49.45 54.84
N ILE A 269 -43.18 48.35 54.47
CA ILE A 269 -44.57 48.38 54.04
C ILE A 269 -45.43 48.38 55.30
N HIS A 270 -46.07 49.51 55.59
CA HIS A 270 -46.92 49.67 56.76
C HIS A 270 -48.34 50.04 56.34
N VAL A 271 -49.32 49.24 56.75
CA VAL A 271 -50.75 49.51 56.57
C VAL A 271 -51.37 49.74 57.95
N GLN A 272 -52.01 50.90 58.12
CA GLN A 272 -52.68 51.26 59.37
C GLN A 272 -54.00 50.50 59.53
N ASN A 273 -54.36 50.14 60.77
CA ASN A 273 -55.66 49.53 61.14
C ASN A 273 -55.99 48.16 60.49
N ILE A 274 -55.00 47.28 60.33
CA ILE A 274 -55.23 45.89 59.86
C ILE A 274 -56.08 45.11 60.87
N LYS A 275 -57.28 44.66 60.46
CA LYS A 275 -58.15 43.74 61.24
C LYS A 275 -58.21 42.31 60.68
N LYS A 276 -57.87 42.14 59.39
CA LYS A 276 -57.80 40.88 58.63
C LYS A 276 -56.72 41.02 57.56
N ASP A 277 -56.29 39.91 56.96
CA ASP A 277 -55.33 39.89 55.86
C ASP A 277 -55.72 40.89 54.75
N GLN A 278 -54.81 41.81 54.44
CA GLN A 278 -54.98 42.85 53.42
C GLN A 278 -54.14 42.50 52.18
N ILE A 279 -54.75 42.54 50.99
CA ILE A 279 -54.05 42.28 49.73
C ILE A 279 -53.53 43.61 49.17
N LEU A 280 -52.21 43.69 48.95
CA LEU A 280 -51.54 44.80 48.26
C LEU A 280 -51.06 44.34 46.88
N LYS A 281 -51.23 45.20 45.87
CA LYS A 281 -50.77 44.94 44.50
C LYS A 281 -49.46 45.70 44.25
N ALA A 282 -48.36 44.96 44.09
CA ALA A 282 -47.07 45.51 43.67
C ALA A 282 -47.03 45.68 42.14
N ARG A 283 -46.74 46.90 41.66
CA ARG A 283 -46.59 47.22 40.24
C ARG A 283 -45.15 47.63 39.96
N PHE A 284 -44.46 46.84 39.14
CA PHE A 284 -43.10 47.12 38.68
C PHE A 284 -43.12 47.85 37.34
N GLU A 285 -42.38 48.95 37.24
CA GLU A 285 -42.30 49.76 36.02
C GLU A 285 -40.88 50.31 35.83
N VAL A 286 -40.44 50.42 34.58
CA VAL A 286 -39.21 51.16 34.25
C VAL A 286 -39.61 52.59 33.95
N LEU A 287 -39.07 53.55 34.71
CA LEU A 287 -39.16 54.95 34.33
C LEU A 287 -38.15 55.19 33.23
N VAL A 288 -38.58 54.97 32.00
CA VAL A 288 -37.84 55.49 30.85
C VAL A 288 -38.34 56.92 30.69
N ASN A 289 -37.54 57.90 31.13
CA ASN A 289 -37.80 59.31 30.83
C ASN A 289 -37.64 59.51 29.32
N TRP A 290 -38.66 59.14 28.54
CA TRP A 290 -38.89 59.67 27.20
C TRP A 290 -39.61 61.00 27.32
N THR A 291 -39.06 61.92 28.09
CA THR A 291 -39.41 63.33 27.98
C THR A 291 -38.30 64.00 27.18
N PRO A 292 -38.57 64.50 25.96
CA PRO A 292 -37.75 65.59 25.46
C PRO A 292 -37.79 66.68 26.54
N LYS A 293 -36.66 67.34 26.83
CA LYS A 293 -36.75 68.62 27.54
C LYS A 293 -37.72 69.50 26.75
N ILE A 294 -38.90 69.72 27.30
CA ILE A 294 -39.93 70.52 26.64
C ILE A 294 -39.41 71.95 26.64
N ASP A 295 -39.33 72.53 25.45
CA ASP A 295 -38.97 73.93 25.30
C ASP A 295 -40.08 74.79 25.89
N ARG A 296 -39.75 75.59 26.91
CA ARG A 296 -40.70 76.48 27.59
C ARG A 296 -41.34 77.46 26.60
N GLU A 297 -40.64 77.80 25.51
CA GLU A 297 -41.13 78.72 24.47
C GLU A 297 -42.27 78.11 23.64
N LEU A 298 -42.24 76.80 23.34
CA LEU A 298 -43.28 76.13 22.54
C LEU A 298 -44.58 75.92 23.33
N LEU A 299 -44.47 75.67 24.64
CA LEU A 299 -45.65 75.50 25.50
C LEU A 299 -46.40 76.83 25.71
N MET A 300 -45.65 77.95 25.83
CA MET A 300 -46.22 79.31 25.89
C MET A 300 -46.94 79.73 24.60
N GLN A 301 -46.68 79.05 23.48
CA GLN A 301 -47.36 79.25 22.20
C GLN A 301 -48.59 78.32 22.01
N GLY A 302 -48.93 77.49 22.99
CA GLY A 302 -50.12 76.63 22.96
C GLY A 302 -49.95 75.29 22.22
N LEU A 303 -48.71 74.85 21.95
CA LEU A 303 -48.42 73.60 21.24
C LEU A 303 -48.05 72.48 22.23
N LEU A 304 -48.79 71.36 22.17
CA LEU A 304 -48.53 70.15 22.98
C LEU A 304 -47.50 69.22 22.28
N PRO A 305 -46.78 68.35 23.02
CA PRO A 305 -45.83 67.40 22.43
C PRO A 305 -46.51 66.35 21.54
N ASP A 306 -45.78 65.86 20.52
CA ASP A 306 -46.24 64.80 19.63
C ASP A 306 -46.54 63.48 20.37
N VAL A 307 -47.75 62.94 20.17
CA VAL A 307 -48.18 61.68 20.79
C VAL A 307 -47.93 60.50 19.85
N LYS A 308 -47.11 59.53 20.30
CA LYS A 308 -46.85 58.30 19.53
C LYS A 308 -48.08 57.39 19.48
N VAL A 309 -48.68 57.27 18.29
CA VAL A 309 -49.84 56.40 18.05
C VAL A 309 -49.45 54.91 17.98
N PRO A 310 -50.27 53.98 18.50
CA PRO A 310 -50.01 52.54 18.43
C PRO A 310 -50.29 52.00 17.01
N THR A 311 -49.42 51.13 16.51
CA THR A 311 -49.56 50.49 15.18
C THR A 311 -50.32 49.16 15.22
N SER A 312 -50.63 48.64 16.41
CA SER A 312 -51.35 47.39 16.61
C SER A 312 -52.75 47.64 17.16
N VAL A 313 -53.77 47.03 16.56
CA VAL A 313 -55.20 47.15 16.96
C VAL A 313 -55.46 46.63 18.38
N LYS A 314 -54.53 45.84 18.94
CA LYS A 314 -54.60 45.33 20.32
C LYS A 314 -53.99 46.27 21.36
N ASP A 315 -53.22 47.29 20.96
CA ASP A 315 -52.52 48.22 21.86
C ASP A 315 -53.34 49.52 21.98
N VAL A 316 -54.36 49.52 22.85
CA VAL A 316 -55.13 50.73 23.18
C VAL A 316 -54.34 51.55 24.20
N ARG A 317 -54.04 52.81 23.87
CA ARG A 317 -53.26 53.68 24.77
C ARG A 317 -54.12 54.74 25.42
N TYR A 318 -54.07 54.79 26.74
CA TYR A 318 -54.58 55.89 27.55
C TYR A 318 -53.46 56.92 27.74
N CYS A 319 -53.68 58.15 27.32
CA CYS A 319 -52.74 59.26 27.44
C CYS A 319 -53.28 60.23 28.50
N LEU A 320 -52.46 60.51 29.51
CA LEU A 320 -52.73 61.49 30.57
C LEU A 320 -51.69 62.61 30.46
N ILE A 321 -52.16 63.84 30.34
CA ILE A 321 -51.34 65.06 30.28
C ILE A 321 -51.54 65.79 31.60
N THR A 322 -50.47 65.95 32.37
CA THR A 322 -50.45 66.75 33.61
C THR A 322 -49.43 67.88 33.47
N TYR A 323 -49.89 69.11 33.70
CA TYR A 323 -49.06 70.29 33.85
C TYR A 323 -49.10 70.72 35.33
N LEU A 324 -47.94 70.92 35.95
CA LEU A 324 -47.81 71.36 37.34
C LEU A 324 -46.84 72.54 37.38
N ASP A 325 -47.34 73.69 37.81
CA ASP A 325 -46.55 74.85 38.23
C ASP A 325 -46.88 75.19 39.70
N GLU A 326 -46.06 75.98 40.39
CA GLU A 326 -46.14 76.23 41.84
C GLU A 326 -47.50 76.79 42.30
N HIS A 327 -48.36 77.26 41.38
CA HIS A 327 -49.70 77.79 41.68
C HIS A 327 -50.86 77.24 40.83
N VAL A 328 -50.66 76.34 39.85
CA VAL A 328 -51.77 75.70 39.08
C VAL A 328 -51.40 74.29 38.60
N SER A 329 -52.31 73.33 38.76
CA SER A 329 -52.27 72.01 38.12
C SER A 329 -53.35 71.87 37.04
N LEU A 330 -52.99 71.35 35.87
CA LEU A 330 -53.91 71.10 34.76
C LEU A 330 -53.75 69.65 34.29
N GLU A 331 -54.82 68.86 34.42
CA GLU A 331 -54.83 67.44 34.10
C GLU A 331 -55.90 67.15 33.02
N SER A 332 -55.51 66.51 31.91
CA SER A 332 -56.40 66.12 30.83
C SER A 332 -56.04 64.74 30.29
N ALA A 333 -57.03 63.92 29.93
CA ALA A 333 -56.80 62.55 29.46
C ALA A 333 -57.64 62.18 28.24
N PHE A 334 -57.08 61.34 27.36
CA PHE A 334 -57.78 60.78 26.21
C PHE A 334 -57.25 59.38 25.85
N THR A 335 -58.02 58.60 25.09
CA THR A 335 -57.65 57.24 24.69
C THR A 335 -57.50 57.14 23.18
N VAL A 336 -56.36 56.64 22.70
CA VAL A 336 -56.10 56.37 21.29
C VAL A 336 -56.41 54.91 20.99
N ARG A 337 -57.40 54.67 20.11
CA ARG A 337 -57.81 53.34 19.64
C ARG A 337 -57.43 53.16 18.16
N PRO A 338 -56.43 52.32 17.83
CA PRO A 338 -56.07 52.03 16.45
C PRO A 338 -57.12 51.13 15.76
N VAL A 339 -57.38 51.41 14.48
CA VAL A 339 -58.29 50.64 13.60
C VAL A 339 -57.44 49.95 12.52
N PRO A 340 -57.76 48.71 12.09
CA PRO A 340 -57.02 48.05 11.01
C PRO A 340 -57.05 48.89 9.72
N ASP A 341 -55.90 49.00 9.07
CA ASP A 341 -55.74 49.73 7.80
C ASP A 341 -56.10 48.83 6.59
N GLU A 342 -56.00 49.34 5.35
CA GLU A 342 -56.34 48.58 4.14
C GLU A 342 -55.48 47.30 3.98
N PRO A 343 -56.01 46.22 3.34
CA PRO A 343 -55.27 44.98 3.09
C PRO A 343 -53.95 45.23 2.35
N LYS A 344 -52.82 44.80 2.95
CA LYS A 344 -51.49 44.98 2.33
C LYS A 344 -50.60 43.74 2.37
N HIS A 345 -50.92 42.77 3.24
CA HIS A 345 -50.15 41.54 3.37
C HIS A 345 -51.07 40.33 3.51
N ILE A 346 -50.59 39.19 3.04
CA ILE A 346 -51.17 37.87 3.31
C ILE A 346 -50.21 37.13 4.26
N LYS A 347 -50.76 36.40 5.24
CA LYS A 347 -49.99 35.68 6.25
C LYS A 347 -50.52 34.27 6.42
N CYS A 348 -49.67 33.29 6.15
CA CYS A 348 -50.01 31.87 6.21
C CYS A 348 -49.40 31.23 7.45
N LYS A 349 -50.18 30.38 8.14
CA LYS A 349 -49.75 29.66 9.33
C LYS A 349 -50.13 28.19 9.23
N LEU A 350 -49.13 27.32 9.28
CA LEU A 350 -49.31 25.87 9.38
C LEU A 350 -49.63 25.49 10.83
N LYS A 351 -50.70 24.71 11.06
CA LYS A 351 -51.13 24.31 12.41
C LYS A 351 -50.48 23.03 12.95
N GLY A 352 -49.77 22.27 12.12
CA GLY A 352 -49.15 20.99 12.51
C GLY A 352 -47.77 20.77 11.90
N SER A 353 -47.34 19.51 11.81
CA SER A 353 -46.03 19.15 11.23
C SER A 353 -45.91 19.67 9.80
N ASN A 354 -44.72 20.17 9.46
CA ASN A 354 -44.32 20.61 8.13
C ASN A 354 -43.74 19.48 7.28
N THR A 355 -43.75 18.24 7.75
CA THR A 355 -43.19 17.08 7.05
C THR A 355 -44.29 16.29 6.35
N LEU A 356 -44.07 15.96 5.07
CA LEU A 356 -45.00 15.22 4.23
C LEU A 356 -44.28 14.02 3.59
N GLN A 357 -44.84 12.82 3.73
CA GLN A 357 -44.32 11.63 3.03
C GLN A 357 -44.79 11.61 1.57
N MET A 358 -43.90 11.24 0.67
CA MET A 358 -44.20 11.18 -0.76
C MET A 358 -45.34 10.18 -1.03
N GLY A 359 -46.43 10.65 -1.66
CA GLY A 359 -47.63 9.86 -1.94
C GLY A 359 -48.79 10.07 -0.95
N GLU A 360 -48.54 10.68 0.21
CA GLU A 360 -49.56 11.01 1.20
C GLU A 360 -50.05 12.46 1.10
N GLU A 361 -51.14 12.78 1.80
CA GLU A 361 -51.65 14.14 1.96
C GLU A 361 -51.19 14.77 3.27
N LEU A 362 -50.93 16.09 3.24
CA LEU A 362 -50.60 16.85 4.44
C LEU A 362 -51.80 16.84 5.39
N GLN A 363 -51.63 16.16 6.53
CA GLN A 363 -52.66 15.99 7.55
C GLN A 363 -53.01 17.32 8.25
N SER A 364 -52.09 18.29 8.25
CA SER A 364 -52.24 19.59 8.91
C SER A 364 -52.92 20.64 8.02
N GLU A 365 -53.75 21.48 8.63
CA GLU A 365 -54.43 22.59 7.95
C GLU A 365 -53.51 23.83 7.89
N ILE A 366 -53.62 24.59 6.80
CA ILE A 366 -52.97 25.90 6.67
C ILE A 366 -54.03 26.99 6.80
N ASP A 367 -53.85 27.85 7.81
CA ASP A 367 -54.64 29.07 7.96
C ASP A 367 -54.00 30.20 7.14
N VAL A 368 -54.80 30.90 6.37
CA VAL A 368 -54.41 32.05 5.56
C VAL A 368 -55.21 33.27 6.06
N MET A 369 -54.48 34.29 6.50
CA MET A 369 -55.00 35.54 7.05
C MET A 369 -54.61 36.72 6.16
N ILE A 370 -55.50 37.68 6.01
CA ILE A 370 -55.22 38.95 5.33
C ILE A 370 -54.99 40.01 6.40
N THR A 371 -53.88 40.71 6.31
CA THR A 371 -53.45 41.71 7.28
C THR A 371 -53.11 43.04 6.62
N ASP A 372 -53.21 44.11 7.40
CA ASP A 372 -52.78 45.44 6.98
C ASP A 372 -51.26 45.60 6.97
N GLN A 373 -50.78 46.83 6.74
CA GLN A 373 -49.36 47.15 6.68
C GLN A 373 -48.60 46.97 8.01
N PHE A 374 -49.32 46.88 9.12
CA PHE A 374 -48.76 46.72 10.47
C PHE A 374 -49.02 45.31 11.04
N GLY A 375 -49.62 44.40 10.27
CA GLY A 375 -49.89 43.02 10.65
C GLY A 375 -51.19 42.81 11.42
N ASN A 376 -52.10 43.78 11.43
CA ASN A 376 -53.42 43.65 12.02
C ASN A 376 -54.38 42.95 11.05
N GLN A 377 -55.27 42.11 11.57
CA GLN A 377 -56.25 41.40 10.75
C GLN A 377 -57.32 42.36 10.24
N VAL A 378 -57.53 42.39 8.93
CA VAL A 378 -58.51 43.29 8.31
C VAL A 378 -59.91 42.69 8.44
N GLN A 379 -60.84 43.46 9.00
CA GLN A 379 -62.20 43.00 9.32
C GLN A 379 -63.18 43.03 8.13
N THR A 380 -62.77 43.60 6.98
CA THR A 380 -63.62 43.75 5.78
C THR A 380 -63.60 42.54 4.83
N VAL A 381 -62.92 41.44 5.21
CA VAL A 381 -62.77 40.22 4.40
C VAL A 381 -63.99 39.31 4.56
N THR A 382 -64.60 38.89 3.44
CA THR A 382 -65.81 38.04 3.42
C THR A 382 -65.53 36.67 2.79
N SER A 383 -66.50 35.75 2.86
CA SER A 383 -66.40 34.40 2.28
C SER A 383 -66.09 34.39 0.78
N ALA A 384 -66.40 35.48 0.05
CA ALA A 384 -66.06 35.65 -1.36
C ALA A 384 -64.55 35.64 -1.64
N CYS A 385 -63.71 35.96 -0.64
CA CYS A 385 -62.26 36.02 -0.79
C CYS A 385 -61.60 34.66 -1.04
N VAL A 386 -62.27 33.56 -0.68
CA VAL A 386 -61.82 32.18 -0.96
C VAL A 386 -61.64 31.95 -2.46
N ASN A 387 -62.54 32.49 -3.29
CA ASN A 387 -62.50 32.29 -4.75
C ASN A 387 -61.31 32.99 -5.42
N SER A 388 -60.66 33.92 -4.73
CA SER A 388 -59.51 34.69 -5.23
C SER A 388 -58.16 34.20 -4.69
N LEU A 389 -58.14 33.17 -3.84
CA LEU A 389 -56.91 32.63 -3.27
C LEU A 389 -56.31 31.56 -4.19
N GLY A 390 -55.18 31.88 -4.82
CA GLY A 390 -54.37 30.96 -5.60
C GLY A 390 -53.37 30.21 -4.73
N VAL A 391 -53.33 28.88 -4.86
CA VAL A 391 -52.29 28.04 -4.24
C VAL A 391 -51.44 27.41 -5.33
N SER A 392 -50.12 27.56 -5.22
CA SER A 392 -49.16 27.04 -6.19
C SER A 392 -47.87 26.57 -5.51
N GLY A 393 -47.21 25.59 -6.09
CA GLY A 393 -45.92 25.09 -5.61
C GLY A 393 -45.31 24.11 -6.61
N PRO A 394 -43.98 24.02 -6.69
CA PRO A 394 -43.31 23.15 -7.64
C PRO A 394 -43.63 21.69 -7.35
N GLY A 395 -44.38 21.04 -8.25
CA GLY A 395 -44.82 19.65 -8.12
C GLY A 395 -46.10 19.46 -7.29
N LEU A 396 -46.79 20.53 -6.90
CA LEU A 396 -48.06 20.44 -6.17
C LEU A 396 -49.15 19.81 -7.04
N ASP A 397 -49.82 18.79 -6.53
CA ASP A 397 -51.04 18.24 -7.12
C ASP A 397 -52.25 19.03 -6.62
N LYS A 398 -52.99 19.64 -7.57
CA LYS A 398 -54.15 20.47 -7.28
C LYS A 398 -55.47 19.67 -7.24
N SER A 399 -55.43 18.38 -7.59
CA SER A 399 -56.62 17.52 -7.69
C SER A 399 -57.44 17.44 -6.40
N ASN A 400 -56.77 17.40 -5.24
CA ASN A 400 -57.40 17.22 -3.93
C ASN A 400 -57.44 18.50 -3.07
N LEU A 401 -56.98 19.64 -3.62
CA LEU A 401 -56.84 20.89 -2.86
C LEU A 401 -58.21 21.53 -2.58
N LYS A 402 -58.53 21.75 -1.30
CA LYS A 402 -59.79 22.34 -0.83
C LYS A 402 -59.52 23.59 0.00
N ILE A 403 -60.18 24.70 -0.35
CA ILE A 403 -60.12 25.96 0.37
C ILE A 403 -61.49 26.24 0.99
N THR A 404 -61.54 26.48 2.31
CA THR A 404 -62.78 26.71 3.05
C THR A 404 -62.69 27.99 3.89
N TRP A 405 -63.79 28.74 4.04
CA TRP A 405 -63.85 29.92 4.89
C TRP A 405 -64.21 29.56 6.33
N GLN A 406 -63.53 30.16 7.32
CA GLN A 406 -63.85 30.04 8.74
C GLN A 406 -64.39 31.38 9.27
N GLU A 407 -65.69 31.45 9.55
CA GLU A 407 -66.37 32.67 10.01
C GLU A 407 -65.93 33.14 11.40
N SER A 408 -65.74 32.22 12.35
CA SER A 408 -65.40 32.57 13.74
C SER A 408 -64.04 33.26 13.89
N THR A 409 -63.12 33.02 12.97
CA THR A 409 -61.76 33.56 12.98
C THR A 409 -61.48 34.48 11.80
N GLN A 410 -62.42 34.65 10.86
CA GLN A 410 -62.26 35.38 9.59
C GLN A 410 -60.99 34.97 8.82
N THR A 411 -60.77 33.66 8.67
CA THR A 411 -59.58 33.08 8.02
C THR A 411 -59.95 32.09 6.92
N MET A 412 -59.10 31.98 5.90
CA MET A 412 -59.21 30.96 4.86
C MET A 412 -58.40 29.72 5.28
N LYS A 413 -58.96 28.53 5.16
CA LYS A 413 -58.26 27.27 5.46
C LYS A 413 -57.99 26.48 4.19
N VAL A 414 -56.76 25.99 4.03
CA VAL A 414 -56.36 25.14 2.90
C VAL A 414 -56.05 23.73 3.39
N LYS A 415 -56.64 22.72 2.74
CA LYS A 415 -56.45 21.28 2.97
C LYS A 415 -56.20 20.53 1.65
N GLY A 416 -55.75 19.27 1.75
CA GLY A 416 -55.57 18.37 0.60
C GLY A 416 -54.29 18.66 -0.20
N ILE A 417 -53.23 19.07 0.50
CA ILE A 417 -51.94 19.39 -0.10
C ILE A 417 -51.18 18.08 -0.33
N ARG A 418 -50.92 17.75 -1.60
CA ARG A 418 -50.21 16.56 -2.05
C ARG A 418 -49.22 16.93 -3.15
N TYR A 419 -48.10 16.24 -3.25
CA TYR A 419 -47.15 16.44 -4.35
C TYR A 419 -47.20 15.28 -5.35
N LYS A 420 -47.03 15.59 -6.63
CA LYS A 420 -46.69 14.61 -7.66
C LYS A 420 -45.23 14.14 -7.46
N PRO A 421 -44.83 12.98 -8.01
CA PRO A 421 -43.46 12.47 -7.88
C PRO A 421 -42.45 13.54 -8.32
N CYS A 422 -41.64 14.03 -7.38
CA CYS A 422 -40.67 15.09 -7.61
C CYS A 422 -39.51 14.99 -6.62
N LEU A 423 -38.45 15.79 -6.84
CA LEU A 423 -37.25 15.78 -5.99
C LEU A 423 -37.60 15.99 -4.51
N LEU A 424 -37.02 15.21 -3.60
CA LEU A 424 -37.26 15.35 -2.16
C LEU A 424 -36.66 16.65 -1.58
N GLY A 425 -37.05 16.96 -0.34
CA GLY A 425 -36.57 18.11 0.42
C GLY A 425 -37.60 19.25 0.53
N ASN A 426 -37.11 20.44 0.85
CA ASN A 426 -37.96 21.59 1.15
C ASN A 426 -38.70 22.08 -0.11
N LYS A 427 -40.03 22.06 -0.07
CA LYS A 427 -40.93 22.60 -1.08
C LYS A 427 -41.62 23.85 -0.57
N GLU A 428 -41.52 24.94 -1.33
CA GLU A 428 -42.20 26.20 -1.02
C GLU A 428 -43.58 26.22 -1.67
N LEU A 429 -44.62 26.35 -0.84
CA LEU A 429 -46.00 26.58 -1.23
C LEU A 429 -46.29 28.07 -1.20
N CYS A 430 -46.69 28.63 -2.33
CA CYS A 430 -47.12 30.01 -2.48
C CYS A 430 -48.64 30.12 -2.37
N PHE A 431 -49.10 31.00 -1.49
CA PHE A 431 -50.48 31.41 -1.35
C PHE A 431 -50.57 32.86 -1.83
N ALA A 432 -51.30 33.08 -2.92
CA ALA A 432 -51.43 34.37 -3.57
C ALA A 432 -52.89 34.83 -3.54
N TRP A 433 -53.13 36.07 -3.13
CA TRP A 433 -54.44 36.70 -3.13
C TRP A 433 -54.29 38.12 -3.65
N ARG A 434 -54.88 38.42 -4.81
CA ARG A 434 -54.64 39.66 -5.59
C ARG A 434 -53.13 39.86 -5.86
N GLU A 435 -52.57 41.03 -5.54
CA GLU A 435 -51.13 41.33 -5.66
C GLU A 435 -50.27 40.80 -4.49
N PHE A 436 -50.88 40.21 -3.45
CA PHE A 436 -50.14 39.78 -2.25
C PHE A 436 -49.84 38.28 -2.28
N SER A 437 -48.65 37.89 -1.83
CA SER A 437 -48.23 36.48 -1.76
C SER A 437 -47.43 36.17 -0.49
N ASP A 438 -47.63 34.98 0.07
CA ASP A 438 -46.84 34.46 1.20
C ASP A 438 -46.53 32.97 0.99
N PHE A 439 -45.47 32.48 1.65
CA PHE A 439 -44.87 31.19 1.36
C PHE A 439 -44.72 30.31 2.61
N ILE A 440 -45.11 29.04 2.50
CA ILE A 440 -44.86 28.02 3.53
C ILE A 440 -43.92 26.95 3.00
N ARG A 441 -42.93 26.57 3.81
CA ARG A 441 -42.03 25.46 3.52
C ARG A 441 -42.59 24.15 4.07
N VAL A 442 -42.74 23.16 3.20
CA VAL A 442 -43.09 21.77 3.51
C VAL A 442 -41.90 20.88 3.17
N ASN A 443 -41.42 20.08 4.13
CA ASN A 443 -40.35 19.13 3.92
C ASN A 443 -40.90 17.82 3.36
N LEU A 444 -40.62 17.53 2.09
CA LEU A 444 -41.06 16.32 1.41
C LEU A 444 -40.03 15.20 1.62
N VAL A 445 -40.41 14.15 2.34
CA VAL A 445 -39.55 12.99 2.65
C VAL A 445 -39.95 11.78 1.81
N ALA A 446 -39.02 10.81 1.69
CA ALA A 446 -39.23 9.58 0.93
C ALA A 446 -40.48 8.82 1.42
N GLY A 447 -41.15 8.13 0.49
CA GLY A 447 -42.30 7.30 0.82
C GLY A 447 -41.90 5.98 1.49
N SER A 448 -42.90 5.14 1.80
CA SER A 448 -42.65 3.78 2.32
C SER A 448 -41.79 2.96 1.35
N PRO A 449 -40.89 2.09 1.85
CA PRO A 449 -39.95 1.38 1.00
C PRO A 449 -40.66 0.31 0.16
N ALA A 450 -40.32 0.29 -1.13
CA ALA A 450 -40.95 -0.57 -2.13
C ALA A 450 -39.92 -1.28 -3.02
N LYS A 451 -38.65 -0.87 -3.03
CA LYS A 451 -37.59 -1.44 -3.88
C LYS A 451 -36.26 -1.53 -3.14
N LEU A 452 -35.41 -2.47 -3.57
CA LEU A 452 -34.02 -2.57 -3.17
C LEU A 452 -33.11 -2.14 -4.32
N LYS A 453 -32.12 -1.30 -4.05
CA LYS A 453 -31.13 -0.84 -5.04
C LYS A 453 -29.71 -1.07 -4.54
N PHE A 454 -28.82 -1.55 -5.41
CA PHE A 454 -27.39 -1.62 -5.11
C PHE A 454 -26.75 -0.23 -5.10
N VAL A 455 -25.85 -0.02 -4.15
CA VAL A 455 -25.06 1.21 -4.01
C VAL A 455 -23.67 0.96 -4.59
N ASP A 456 -23.20 1.85 -5.46
CA ASP A 456 -21.85 1.85 -6.03
C ASP A 456 -21.43 0.55 -6.77
N TRP A 457 -22.41 -0.18 -7.31
CA TRP A 457 -22.18 -1.39 -8.11
C TRP A 457 -22.22 -1.06 -9.63
N PRO A 458 -21.34 -1.66 -10.46
CA PRO A 458 -21.36 -1.45 -11.91
C PRO A 458 -22.72 -1.80 -12.54
N GLU A 459 -22.99 -1.23 -13.72
CA GLU A 459 -24.20 -1.51 -14.52
C GLU A 459 -24.47 -3.02 -14.58
N LEU A 460 -25.58 -3.45 -13.97
CA LEU A 460 -25.97 -4.85 -13.79
C LEU A 460 -26.29 -5.58 -15.09
N GLU A 461 -26.17 -4.89 -16.22
CA GLU A 461 -26.34 -5.43 -17.58
C GLU A 461 -25.15 -6.30 -18.02
N LYS A 462 -23.98 -6.20 -17.37
CA LYS A 462 -22.80 -7.01 -17.69
C LYS A 462 -22.45 -7.98 -16.55
N PRO A 463 -22.07 -9.23 -16.86
CA PRO A 463 -21.67 -10.18 -15.83
C PRO A 463 -20.37 -9.73 -15.13
N VAL A 464 -20.34 -9.84 -13.81
CA VAL A 464 -19.19 -9.48 -12.97
C VAL A 464 -18.16 -10.61 -13.02
N ALA A 465 -16.99 -10.35 -13.59
CA ALA A 465 -15.90 -11.31 -13.67
C ALA A 465 -15.22 -11.50 -12.30
N VAL A 466 -15.09 -12.74 -11.83
CA VAL A 466 -14.44 -13.07 -10.55
C VAL A 466 -13.56 -14.30 -10.71
N ILE A 467 -12.36 -14.29 -10.12
CA ILE A 467 -11.47 -15.46 -10.09
C ILE A 467 -11.88 -16.36 -8.94
N ASN A 468 -12.02 -17.67 -9.19
CA ASN A 468 -12.41 -18.65 -8.19
C ASN A 468 -11.48 -18.61 -6.95
N GLY A 469 -12.06 -18.50 -5.75
CA GLY A 469 -11.32 -18.43 -4.49
C GLY A 469 -10.81 -17.04 -4.10
N ARG A 470 -11.03 -16.00 -4.92
CA ARG A 470 -10.71 -14.61 -4.57
C ARG A 470 -11.92 -13.84 -4.03
N GLU A 471 -11.63 -12.77 -3.30
CA GLU A 471 -12.63 -11.84 -2.76
C GLU A 471 -13.24 -10.95 -3.86
N LEU A 472 -14.51 -10.59 -3.69
CA LEU A 472 -15.17 -9.59 -4.52
C LEU A 472 -14.46 -8.23 -4.38
N GLN A 473 -14.19 -7.57 -5.51
CA GLN A 473 -13.50 -6.26 -5.53
C GLN A 473 -14.28 -5.14 -4.82
N ARG A 474 -15.60 -5.31 -4.63
CA ARG A 474 -16.48 -4.33 -3.98
C ARG A 474 -17.38 -5.04 -2.97
N PRO A 475 -17.70 -4.40 -1.82
CA PRO A 475 -18.65 -4.93 -0.87
C PRO A 475 -20.09 -4.85 -1.41
N LEU A 476 -20.91 -5.86 -1.14
CA LEU A 476 -22.32 -5.85 -1.52
C LEU A 476 -23.11 -4.95 -0.56
N ILE A 477 -23.40 -3.72 -1.01
CA ILE A 477 -24.18 -2.73 -0.26
C ILE A 477 -25.51 -2.51 -0.96
N VAL A 478 -26.60 -2.61 -0.20
CA VAL A 478 -27.97 -2.36 -0.69
C VAL A 478 -28.64 -1.24 0.11
N GLN A 479 -29.47 -0.46 -0.58
CA GLN A 479 -30.25 0.65 -0.05
C GLN A 479 -31.74 0.34 -0.26
N LEU A 480 -32.53 0.50 0.80
CA LEU A 480 -33.98 0.55 0.69
C LEU A 480 -34.41 1.84 0.00
N CYS A 481 -35.27 1.72 -1.00
CA CYS A 481 -35.84 2.84 -1.72
C CYS A 481 -37.37 2.76 -1.77
N ASP A 482 -38.02 3.92 -1.84
CA ASP A 482 -39.44 4.02 -2.18
C ASP A 482 -39.69 3.61 -3.64
N GLN A 483 -40.97 3.60 -4.05
CA GLN A 483 -41.36 3.18 -5.41
C GLN A 483 -40.77 4.07 -6.52
N TRP A 484 -40.35 5.28 -6.17
CA TRP A 484 -39.76 6.29 -7.06
C TRP A 484 -38.24 6.30 -7.04
N GLY A 485 -37.59 5.45 -6.25
CA GLY A 485 -36.14 5.29 -6.20
C GLY A 485 -35.42 6.21 -5.22
N ASN A 486 -36.15 6.86 -4.30
CA ASN A 486 -35.53 7.67 -3.25
C ASN A 486 -35.15 6.79 -2.04
N PRO A 487 -34.02 7.05 -1.36
CA PRO A 487 -33.60 6.26 -0.20
C PRO A 487 -34.54 6.47 0.99
N THR A 488 -35.00 5.36 1.57
CA THR A 488 -35.92 5.37 2.71
C THR A 488 -35.17 4.97 4.01
N PRO A 489 -35.18 5.81 5.05
CA PRO A 489 -34.47 5.53 6.30
C PRO A 489 -35.30 4.61 7.21
N GLU A 490 -35.21 3.30 6.97
CA GLU A 490 -35.84 2.28 7.81
C GLU A 490 -34.81 1.29 8.38
N PRO A 491 -34.56 1.32 9.69
CA PRO A 491 -33.65 0.38 10.33
C PRO A 491 -34.28 -0.99 10.56
N ASN A 492 -33.42 -2.00 10.73
CA ASN A 492 -33.78 -3.36 11.14
C ASN A 492 -34.57 -4.21 10.13
N VAL A 493 -34.64 -3.80 8.85
CA VAL A 493 -35.25 -4.63 7.80
C VAL A 493 -34.32 -5.79 7.44
N LYS A 494 -34.84 -7.02 7.49
CA LYS A 494 -34.06 -8.24 7.24
C LYS A 494 -33.81 -8.43 5.75
N ILE A 495 -32.54 -8.66 5.40
CA ILE A 495 -32.09 -8.97 4.04
C ILE A 495 -31.65 -10.43 3.95
N SER A 496 -32.21 -11.15 2.99
CA SER A 496 -31.85 -12.53 2.64
C SER A 496 -31.11 -12.59 1.30
N LEU A 497 -30.05 -13.39 1.27
CA LEU A 497 -29.23 -13.65 0.11
C LEU A 497 -29.57 -15.03 -0.46
N THR A 498 -29.93 -15.08 -1.74
CA THR A 498 -30.24 -16.31 -2.49
C THR A 498 -29.17 -16.51 -3.56
N LYS A 499 -28.67 -17.74 -3.72
CA LYS A 499 -27.54 -18.07 -4.61
C LYS A 499 -27.80 -19.35 -5.39
N SER A 500 -27.16 -19.51 -6.55
CA SER A 500 -27.15 -20.77 -7.32
C SER A 500 -26.56 -21.95 -6.51
N ASN A 501 -27.05 -23.17 -6.74
CA ASN A 501 -26.65 -24.37 -5.98
C ASN A 501 -25.14 -24.65 -5.99
N ASN A 502 -24.45 -24.30 -7.09
CA ASN A 502 -23.01 -24.53 -7.27
C ASN A 502 -22.12 -23.36 -6.78
N LEU A 503 -22.74 -22.27 -6.29
CA LEU A 503 -22.05 -21.07 -5.82
C LEU A 503 -21.89 -21.13 -4.30
N LYS A 504 -20.66 -21.24 -3.80
CA LYS A 504 -20.32 -21.12 -2.38
C LYS A 504 -19.77 -19.73 -2.08
N LEU A 505 -20.28 -19.11 -1.03
CA LEU A 505 -19.88 -17.79 -0.54
C LEU A 505 -19.32 -17.95 0.87
N ILE A 506 -18.17 -17.33 1.11
CA ILE A 506 -17.52 -17.30 2.42
C ILE A 506 -17.39 -15.84 2.82
N PRO A 507 -17.88 -15.41 4.00
CA PRO A 507 -18.58 -16.20 5.03
C PRO A 507 -20.00 -16.64 4.61
N SER A 508 -20.46 -17.79 5.11
CA SER A 508 -21.68 -18.47 4.60
C SER A 508 -23.01 -18.01 5.22
N ASN A 509 -23.00 -17.34 6.37
CA ASN A 509 -24.22 -16.96 7.09
C ASN A 509 -24.02 -15.71 7.97
N GLN A 510 -24.61 -14.59 7.55
CA GLN A 510 -24.92 -13.47 8.43
C GLN A 510 -26.33 -12.97 8.11
N GLN A 511 -27.17 -12.80 9.14
CA GLN A 511 -28.44 -12.10 8.97
C GLN A 511 -28.13 -10.61 8.85
N HIS A 512 -28.24 -10.06 7.65
CA HIS A 512 -28.01 -8.65 7.43
C HIS A 512 -29.30 -7.87 7.69
N LYS A 513 -29.17 -6.79 8.45
CA LYS A 513 -30.25 -5.84 8.75
C LYS A 513 -29.85 -4.46 8.25
N THR A 514 -30.83 -3.65 7.88
CA THR A 514 -30.60 -2.26 7.53
C THR A 514 -30.25 -1.41 8.75
N ASP A 515 -29.40 -0.41 8.56
CA ASP A 515 -29.04 0.62 9.52
C ASP A 515 -30.08 1.75 9.56
N ASP A 516 -29.84 2.76 10.40
CA ASP A 516 -30.72 3.94 10.58
C ASP A 516 -30.94 4.76 9.29
N THR A 517 -30.16 4.51 8.24
CA THR A 517 -30.29 5.14 6.92
C THR A 517 -30.97 4.24 5.88
N GLY A 518 -31.43 3.05 6.29
CA GLY A 518 -32.02 2.05 5.40
C GLY A 518 -31.00 1.33 4.52
N ARG A 519 -29.70 1.36 4.89
CA ARG A 519 -28.62 0.67 4.17
C ARG A 519 -28.22 -0.61 4.87
N ALA A 520 -27.90 -1.65 4.11
CA ALA A 520 -27.28 -2.85 4.66
C ALA A 520 -25.99 -3.14 3.90
N ASN A 521 -24.90 -3.25 4.66
CA ASN A 521 -23.61 -3.66 4.14
C ASN A 521 -23.43 -5.16 4.43
N LEU A 522 -23.37 -5.96 3.36
CA LEU A 522 -23.15 -7.41 3.46
C LEU A 522 -21.68 -7.79 3.45
N GLY A 523 -20.78 -6.81 3.32
CA GLY A 523 -19.34 -7.02 3.27
C GLY A 523 -18.87 -7.59 1.94
N VAL A 524 -17.63 -8.08 1.95
CA VAL A 524 -16.97 -8.70 0.80
C VAL A 524 -17.04 -10.22 0.95
N PHE A 525 -17.49 -10.91 -0.09
CA PHE A 525 -17.55 -12.37 -0.12
C PHE A 525 -16.42 -12.95 -0.96
N THR A 526 -15.86 -14.08 -0.53
CA THR A 526 -15.02 -14.94 -1.35
C THR A 526 -15.90 -15.91 -2.14
N ILE A 527 -15.79 -15.90 -3.47
CA ILE A 527 -16.62 -16.72 -4.35
C ILE A 527 -15.91 -18.02 -4.70
N HIS A 528 -16.58 -19.14 -4.48
CA HIS A 528 -16.14 -20.46 -4.89
C HIS A 528 -17.19 -21.12 -5.78
N ALA A 529 -16.88 -21.28 -7.07
CA ALA A 529 -17.80 -21.86 -8.05
C ALA A 529 -17.03 -22.43 -9.27
N PRO A 530 -17.61 -23.40 -9.99
CA PRO A 530 -17.06 -23.87 -11.26
C PRO A 530 -17.11 -22.77 -12.34
N ARG A 531 -16.23 -22.85 -13.35
CA ARG A 531 -16.16 -21.90 -14.47
C ARG A 531 -17.53 -21.71 -15.13
N GLY A 532 -17.92 -20.46 -15.37
CA GLY A 532 -19.18 -20.09 -16.02
C GLY A 532 -19.97 -19.04 -15.24
N GLU A 533 -21.21 -18.81 -15.69
CA GLU A 533 -22.11 -17.81 -15.13
C GLU A 533 -22.94 -18.38 -13.97
N HIS A 534 -22.96 -17.66 -12.85
CA HIS A 534 -23.73 -17.97 -11.64
C HIS A 534 -24.56 -16.78 -11.22
N ILE A 535 -25.69 -17.04 -10.55
CA ILE A 535 -26.65 -16.00 -10.18
C ILE A 535 -26.65 -15.77 -8.67
N LEU A 536 -26.66 -14.49 -8.30
CA LEU A 536 -26.81 -14.02 -6.94
C LEU A 536 -27.98 -13.02 -6.85
N GLN A 537 -28.93 -13.27 -5.93
CA GLN A 537 -30.11 -12.42 -5.74
C GLN A 537 -30.30 -12.04 -4.27
N LEU A 538 -30.61 -10.77 -4.03
CA LEU A 538 -30.91 -10.22 -2.70
C LEU A 538 -32.40 -9.90 -2.58
N LYS A 539 -32.99 -10.22 -1.42
CA LYS A 539 -34.39 -9.93 -1.10
C LYS A 539 -34.48 -9.30 0.29
N ALA A 540 -35.39 -8.36 0.50
CA ALA A 540 -35.72 -7.86 1.83
C ALA A 540 -37.16 -8.21 2.19
N SER A 541 -37.40 -8.51 3.46
CA SER A 541 -38.74 -8.72 3.98
C SER A 541 -39.15 -7.55 4.86
N HIS A 542 -40.13 -6.76 4.42
CA HIS A 542 -40.67 -5.63 5.17
C HIS A 542 -42.19 -5.71 5.21
N ASN A 543 -42.82 -5.63 6.38
CA ASN A 543 -44.29 -5.65 6.58
C ASN A 543 -45.05 -6.73 5.79
N LYS A 544 -44.55 -7.98 5.77
CA LYS A 544 -45.09 -9.14 5.00
C LYS A 544 -45.01 -9.01 3.47
N THR A 545 -44.47 -7.92 2.94
CA THR A 545 -44.10 -7.76 1.53
C THR A 545 -42.63 -8.09 1.31
N VAL A 546 -42.34 -8.83 0.23
CA VAL A 546 -40.97 -9.14 -0.20
C VAL A 546 -40.55 -8.08 -1.21
N LEU A 547 -39.49 -7.36 -0.92
CA LEU A 547 -38.87 -6.40 -1.81
C LEU A 547 -37.78 -7.15 -2.60
N ASP A 548 -37.96 -7.24 -3.91
CA ASP A 548 -36.97 -7.87 -4.78
C ASP A 548 -35.89 -6.86 -5.21
N CYS A 549 -34.65 -7.32 -5.29
CA CYS A 549 -33.53 -6.60 -5.88
C CYS A 549 -33.22 -7.15 -7.29
N LEU A 550 -32.52 -6.35 -8.10
CA LEU A 550 -31.96 -6.78 -9.37
C LEU A 550 -31.01 -7.98 -9.19
N VAL A 551 -30.97 -8.84 -10.20
CA VAL A 551 -30.18 -10.08 -10.19
C VAL A 551 -28.74 -9.77 -10.62
N ILE A 552 -27.75 -10.25 -9.85
CA ILE A 552 -26.33 -10.15 -10.23
C ILE A 552 -25.93 -11.45 -10.93
N THR A 553 -25.38 -11.33 -12.14
CA THR A 553 -24.70 -12.43 -12.84
C THR A 553 -23.20 -12.35 -12.57
N ILE A 554 -22.61 -13.42 -12.03
CA ILE A 554 -21.19 -13.55 -11.72
C ILE A 554 -20.58 -14.53 -12.72
N ASN A 555 -19.58 -14.11 -13.49
CA ASN A 555 -18.83 -14.99 -14.38
C ASN A 555 -17.50 -15.40 -13.73
N VAL A 556 -17.36 -16.68 -13.41
CA VAL A 556 -16.15 -17.20 -12.75
C VAL A 556 -15.08 -17.50 -13.79
N LEU A 557 -13.97 -16.76 -13.72
CA LEU A 557 -12.82 -16.84 -14.59
C LEU A 557 -11.72 -17.77 -14.02
N PRO A 558 -10.92 -18.42 -14.88
CA PRO A 558 -9.73 -19.19 -14.48
C PRO A 558 -8.66 -18.30 -13.82
N ASP A 559 -7.90 -18.84 -12.87
CA ASP A 559 -6.82 -18.12 -12.19
C ASP A 559 -5.49 -18.18 -12.99
N PRO A 560 -4.94 -17.05 -13.46
CA PRO A 560 -3.69 -17.00 -14.21
C PRO A 560 -2.44 -17.30 -13.35
N GLU A 561 -2.55 -17.30 -12.03
CA GLU A 561 -1.41 -17.54 -11.12
C GLU A 561 -1.42 -18.95 -10.53
N LYS A 562 -2.48 -19.74 -10.76
CA LYS A 562 -2.61 -21.07 -10.21
C LYS A 562 -2.02 -22.12 -11.15
N PRO A 563 -0.93 -22.81 -10.79
CA PRO A 563 -0.28 -23.82 -11.65
C PRO A 563 -1.15 -25.08 -11.80
N VAL A 564 -1.40 -25.51 -13.04
CA VAL A 564 -2.25 -26.69 -13.34
C VAL A 564 -1.55 -27.74 -14.17
N ARG A 565 -0.65 -27.37 -15.08
CA ARG A 565 0.06 -28.35 -15.92
C ARG A 565 1.49 -27.94 -16.23
N LEU A 566 2.36 -28.93 -16.41
CA LEU A 566 3.71 -28.73 -16.93
C LEU A 566 3.70 -28.99 -18.43
N ASN A 567 4.22 -28.05 -19.21
CA ASN A 567 4.44 -28.22 -20.63
C ASN A 567 5.93 -28.39 -20.91
N VAL A 568 6.30 -29.44 -21.64
CA VAL A 568 7.69 -29.79 -21.93
C VAL A 568 7.88 -29.77 -23.45
N LYS A 569 8.81 -28.94 -23.91
CA LYS A 569 9.23 -28.86 -25.31
C LYS A 569 10.66 -29.36 -25.43
N TYR A 570 10.91 -30.26 -26.36
CA TYR A 570 12.24 -30.80 -26.64
C TYR A 570 12.29 -31.25 -28.10
N ASP A 571 13.50 -31.36 -28.64
CA ASP A 571 13.71 -31.90 -29.97
C ASP A 571 13.54 -33.43 -29.95
N LYS A 572 12.58 -33.94 -30.74
CA LYS A 572 12.24 -35.36 -30.74
C LYS A 572 13.18 -36.10 -31.67
N SER A 573 14.35 -36.49 -31.16
CA SER A 573 15.19 -37.48 -31.83
C SER A 573 14.51 -38.85 -31.80
N PRO A 574 14.52 -39.63 -32.91
CA PRO A 574 13.95 -40.97 -32.95
C PRO A 574 14.74 -41.99 -32.12
N SER A 575 16.01 -41.72 -31.80
CA SER A 575 16.87 -42.62 -31.04
C SER A 575 17.93 -41.86 -30.25
N PHE A 576 18.30 -42.34 -29.07
CA PHE A 576 19.32 -41.73 -28.21
C PHE A 576 20.46 -42.72 -27.96
N PRO A 577 21.70 -42.45 -28.41
CA PRO A 577 22.81 -43.38 -28.21
C PRO A 577 23.21 -43.45 -26.74
N ALA A 578 23.50 -44.67 -26.27
CA ALA A 578 23.95 -44.94 -24.91
C ALA A 578 25.19 -44.11 -24.54
N GLY A 579 25.16 -43.46 -23.37
CA GLY A 579 26.21 -42.54 -22.91
C GLY A 579 26.33 -41.21 -23.69
N GLY A 580 25.41 -40.93 -24.62
CA GLY A 580 25.28 -39.64 -25.27
C GLY A 580 24.72 -38.54 -24.35
N THR A 581 24.30 -37.42 -24.95
CA THR A 581 23.63 -36.32 -24.23
C THR A 581 22.20 -36.15 -24.74
N PHE A 582 21.27 -35.95 -23.81
CA PHE A 582 19.89 -35.63 -24.13
C PHE A 582 19.79 -34.24 -24.79
N PRO A 583 18.76 -34.02 -25.64
CA PRO A 583 18.44 -32.71 -26.18
C PRO A 583 17.99 -31.78 -25.05
N ASP A 584 18.08 -30.47 -25.29
CA ASP A 584 17.61 -29.45 -24.34
C ASP A 584 16.11 -29.62 -24.08
N PHE A 585 15.74 -30.00 -22.84
CA PHE A 585 14.34 -29.97 -22.42
C PHE A 585 13.99 -28.58 -21.88
N MET A 586 12.93 -28.00 -22.45
CA MET A 586 12.41 -26.69 -22.09
C MET A 586 11.04 -26.86 -21.43
N VAL A 587 10.97 -26.59 -20.13
CA VAL A 587 9.79 -26.81 -19.29
C VAL A 587 9.15 -25.47 -18.93
N SER A 588 7.85 -25.34 -19.07
CA SER A 588 7.07 -24.18 -18.59
C SER A 588 5.90 -24.64 -17.73
N VAL A 589 5.60 -23.90 -16.68
CA VAL A 589 4.41 -24.14 -15.84
C VAL A 589 3.26 -23.32 -16.40
N LEU A 590 2.16 -23.99 -16.71
CA LEU A 590 0.95 -23.37 -17.23
C LEU A 590 -0.12 -23.24 -16.14
N SER A 591 -0.80 -22.11 -16.15
CA SER A 591 -1.93 -21.78 -15.27
C SER A 591 -3.27 -22.34 -15.76
N GLU A 592 -4.35 -22.11 -15.01
CA GLU A 592 -5.73 -22.50 -15.41
C GLU A 592 -6.20 -21.86 -16.71
N ASP A 593 -5.60 -20.74 -17.12
CA ASP A 593 -5.90 -20.00 -18.36
C ASP A 593 -4.92 -20.30 -19.51
N ASP A 594 -4.11 -21.36 -19.38
CA ASP A 594 -3.09 -21.78 -20.35
C ASP A 594 -1.96 -20.76 -20.60
N THR A 595 -1.77 -19.79 -19.71
CA THR A 595 -0.63 -18.85 -19.78
C THR A 595 0.59 -19.37 -19.01
N ILE A 596 1.79 -18.89 -19.36
CA ILE A 596 3.05 -19.31 -18.72
C ILE A 596 3.31 -18.50 -17.46
N ILE A 597 3.47 -19.18 -16.32
CA ILE A 597 3.78 -18.55 -15.02
C ILE A 597 5.28 -18.25 -14.95
N LYS A 598 5.64 -16.96 -14.85
CA LYS A 598 7.04 -16.50 -14.94
C LYS A 598 7.80 -16.49 -13.60
N ASN A 599 7.12 -16.31 -12.47
CA ASN A 599 7.76 -16.11 -11.16
C ASN A 599 7.91 -17.41 -10.34
N ILE A 600 8.51 -18.45 -10.92
CA ILE A 600 8.71 -19.73 -10.24
C ILE A 600 10.19 -19.98 -9.95
N ASN A 601 10.49 -20.37 -8.70
CA ASN A 601 11.86 -20.72 -8.31
C ASN A 601 12.31 -22.01 -9.03
N PRO A 602 13.42 -21.98 -9.82
CA PRO A 602 13.95 -23.16 -10.52
C PRO A 602 14.24 -24.36 -9.62
N ALA A 603 14.56 -24.15 -8.34
CA ALA A 603 14.82 -25.23 -7.38
C ALA A 603 13.60 -26.11 -7.08
N ARG A 604 12.38 -25.65 -7.43
CA ARG A 604 11.13 -26.40 -7.23
C ARG A 604 10.78 -27.33 -8.39
N ILE A 605 11.53 -27.28 -9.49
CA ILE A 605 11.32 -28.11 -10.68
C ILE A 605 12.45 -29.12 -10.78
N SER A 606 12.11 -30.40 -10.92
CA SER A 606 13.06 -31.49 -11.07
C SER A 606 12.65 -32.46 -12.17
N MET A 607 13.63 -33.07 -12.81
CA MET A 607 13.45 -34.12 -13.82
C MET A 607 13.73 -35.46 -13.15
N LYS A 608 12.80 -36.40 -13.26
CA LYS A 608 12.94 -37.77 -12.76
C LYS A 608 13.04 -38.74 -13.92
N MET A 609 13.91 -39.72 -13.82
CA MET A 609 14.12 -40.75 -14.84
C MET A 609 14.24 -42.13 -14.19
N TRP A 610 13.61 -43.13 -14.80
CA TRP A 610 13.69 -44.53 -14.36
C TRP A 610 13.50 -45.49 -15.53
N GLU A 611 13.96 -46.74 -15.36
CA GLU A 611 13.81 -47.80 -16.36
C GLU A 611 12.38 -48.35 -16.37
N ALA A 612 11.79 -48.55 -17.55
CA ALA A 612 10.42 -49.05 -17.70
C ALA A 612 10.36 -50.56 -17.38
N GLN A 613 10.14 -50.91 -16.11
CA GLN A 613 9.92 -52.31 -15.72
C GLN A 613 8.55 -52.83 -16.19
N SER A 614 8.50 -54.09 -16.60
CA SER A 614 7.32 -54.78 -17.14
C SER A 614 6.24 -55.15 -16.12
N SER A 615 6.31 -54.70 -14.85
CA SER A 615 5.36 -55.09 -13.79
C SER A 615 4.56 -53.90 -13.22
N ARG A 616 3.22 -54.01 -13.23
CA ARG A 616 2.26 -52.91 -12.96
C ARG A 616 2.06 -52.50 -11.49
N VAL A 617 2.81 -53.03 -10.51
CA VAL A 617 2.53 -52.70 -9.10
C VAL A 617 3.82 -52.72 -8.25
N ARG A 618 4.61 -51.63 -8.29
CA ARG A 618 5.42 -51.12 -7.17
C ARG A 618 6.12 -49.82 -7.60
N THR A 619 6.32 -48.93 -6.63
CA THR A 619 7.11 -47.69 -6.77
C THR A 619 8.52 -48.00 -7.31
N PRO A 620 9.06 -47.21 -8.27
CA PRO A 620 10.37 -47.48 -8.85
C PRO A 620 11.46 -47.37 -7.78
N ILE A 621 12.29 -48.40 -7.67
CA ILE A 621 13.31 -48.54 -6.62
C ILE A 621 14.57 -47.70 -6.93
N ASP A 622 14.83 -47.39 -8.21
CA ASP A 622 15.94 -46.55 -8.67
C ASP A 622 15.43 -45.38 -9.55
N VAL A 623 15.09 -44.25 -8.93
CA VAL A 623 14.71 -43.02 -9.65
C VAL A 623 15.88 -42.04 -9.64
N THR A 624 16.46 -41.78 -10.81
CA THR A 624 17.47 -40.73 -10.97
C THR A 624 16.79 -39.36 -11.03
N THR A 625 17.18 -38.43 -10.15
CA THR A 625 16.61 -37.08 -10.12
C THR A 625 17.64 -36.03 -10.54
N PHE A 626 17.32 -35.23 -11.54
CA PHE A 626 18.15 -34.14 -12.04
C PHE A 626 17.57 -32.77 -11.63
N SER A 627 18.45 -31.86 -11.24
CA SER A 627 18.13 -30.46 -10.96
C SER A 627 18.15 -29.60 -12.23
N CYS A 628 17.39 -28.50 -12.20
CA CYS A 628 17.34 -27.49 -13.26
C CYS A 628 18.73 -26.88 -13.51
N SER A 629 19.09 -26.66 -14.78
CA SER A 629 20.37 -26.05 -15.15
C SER A 629 20.39 -24.55 -14.80
N LYS A 630 21.56 -24.00 -14.47
CA LYS A 630 21.73 -22.56 -14.15
C LYS A 630 21.40 -21.69 -15.37
N VAL A 631 20.71 -20.57 -15.15
CA VAL A 631 20.33 -19.59 -16.18
C VAL A 631 21.60 -18.98 -16.80
N LYS A 632 21.69 -18.96 -18.15
CA LYS A 632 22.70 -18.22 -18.91
C LYS A 632 22.03 -16.95 -19.45
N ASP A 633 22.73 -15.81 -19.43
CA ASP A 633 22.24 -14.42 -19.63
C ASP A 633 21.45 -14.09 -20.93
N ASP A 634 21.18 -15.07 -21.82
CA ASP A 634 20.71 -14.81 -23.19
C ASP A 634 19.40 -15.50 -23.61
N LYS A 635 18.54 -16.00 -22.71
CA LYS A 635 17.25 -16.60 -23.11
C LYS A 635 16.08 -16.29 -22.16
N GLU A 636 14.89 -16.19 -22.75
CA GLU A 636 13.60 -15.85 -22.14
C GLU A 636 13.40 -16.39 -20.72
N ASP A 637 13.14 -15.49 -19.76
CA ASP A 637 12.89 -15.75 -18.33
C ASP A 637 11.67 -16.64 -18.01
N SER A 638 10.97 -17.16 -19.03
CA SER A 638 9.69 -17.88 -18.86
C SER A 638 9.81 -19.41 -18.94
N PHE A 639 11.01 -19.96 -19.18
CA PHE A 639 11.24 -21.39 -19.35
C PHE A 639 12.37 -21.93 -18.46
N PHE A 640 12.19 -23.15 -17.96
CA PHE A 640 13.18 -23.92 -17.19
C PHE A 640 13.91 -24.88 -18.12
N TYR A 641 15.23 -24.87 -18.08
CA TYR A 641 16.06 -25.64 -19.01
C TYR A 641 16.77 -26.78 -18.29
N PHE A 642 16.69 -27.97 -18.86
CA PHE A 642 17.49 -29.13 -18.49
C PHE A 642 18.43 -29.43 -19.66
N ARG A 643 19.67 -28.95 -19.53
CA ARG A 643 20.73 -29.08 -20.55
C ARG A 643 21.82 -30.02 -20.08
N ASP A 644 22.56 -30.57 -21.05
CA ASP A 644 23.75 -31.38 -20.83
C ASP A 644 23.49 -32.59 -19.91
N LYS A 645 22.28 -33.18 -19.99
CA LYS A 645 21.93 -34.37 -19.20
C LYS A 645 22.37 -35.62 -19.95
N MET A 646 23.09 -36.51 -19.28
CA MET A 646 23.61 -37.73 -19.89
C MET A 646 22.48 -38.73 -20.15
N VAL A 647 22.52 -39.36 -21.32
CA VAL A 647 21.70 -40.54 -21.64
C VAL A 647 22.25 -41.73 -20.84
N PRO A 648 21.39 -42.62 -20.30
CA PRO A 648 21.84 -43.84 -19.66
C PRO A 648 22.85 -44.64 -20.50
N GLU A 649 23.78 -45.30 -19.82
CA GLU A 649 24.82 -46.13 -20.44
C GLU A 649 24.30 -47.50 -20.91
N ARG A 650 23.17 -47.96 -20.35
CA ARG A 650 22.53 -49.21 -20.73
C ARG A 650 21.42 -48.98 -21.73
N VAL A 651 21.37 -49.83 -22.75
CA VAL A 651 20.26 -49.89 -23.72
C VAL A 651 18.98 -50.35 -23.04
N GLY A 652 17.88 -49.68 -23.35
CA GLY A 652 16.59 -49.97 -22.75
C GLY A 652 15.57 -48.85 -22.94
N THR A 653 14.33 -49.14 -22.52
CA THR A 653 13.26 -48.15 -22.51
C THR A 653 13.24 -47.42 -21.16
N TYR A 654 13.46 -46.11 -21.20
CA TYR A 654 13.45 -45.25 -20.02
C TYR A 654 12.26 -44.29 -20.04
N ILE A 655 11.75 -43.95 -18.86
CA ILE A 655 10.67 -42.99 -18.69
C ILE A 655 11.25 -41.74 -18.00
N ILE A 656 11.03 -40.58 -18.60
CA ILE A 656 11.34 -39.28 -18.05
C ILE A 656 10.04 -38.57 -17.64
N GLN A 657 10.02 -37.98 -16.45
CA GLN A 657 8.90 -37.17 -15.97
C GLN A 657 9.41 -35.94 -15.21
N PHE A 658 8.87 -34.77 -15.53
CA PHE A 658 9.18 -33.53 -14.85
C PHE A 658 8.18 -33.30 -13.72
N THR A 659 8.67 -32.79 -12.59
CA THR A 659 7.85 -32.56 -11.40
C THR A 659 8.08 -31.16 -10.85
N PHE A 660 7.00 -30.52 -10.41
CA PHE A 660 6.99 -29.19 -9.81
C PHE A 660 6.36 -29.24 -8.41
N ALA A 661 7.10 -28.81 -7.40
CA ALA A 661 6.63 -28.75 -6.02
C ALA A 661 5.91 -27.42 -5.74
N MET A 662 4.59 -27.46 -5.55
CA MET A 662 3.79 -26.27 -5.21
C MET A 662 3.94 -25.91 -3.73
N ASP A 663 3.87 -26.91 -2.86
CA ASP A 663 4.08 -26.85 -1.40
C ASP A 663 4.78 -28.15 -0.90
N LYS A 664 4.86 -28.38 0.42
CA LYS A 664 5.51 -29.58 0.98
C LYS A 664 4.74 -30.88 0.71
N THR A 665 3.50 -30.80 0.25
CA THR A 665 2.54 -31.91 0.16
C THR A 665 1.97 -32.14 -1.25
N ASN A 666 1.96 -31.11 -2.11
CA ASN A 666 1.35 -31.12 -3.42
C ASN A 666 2.41 -30.97 -4.53
N MET A 667 2.48 -31.98 -5.39
CA MET A 667 3.38 -32.01 -6.54
C MET A 667 2.59 -32.13 -7.84
N LEU A 668 3.01 -31.36 -8.84
CA LEU A 668 2.48 -31.41 -10.19
C LEU A 668 3.44 -32.17 -11.09
N ASN A 669 2.95 -33.13 -11.87
CA ASN A 669 3.77 -33.97 -12.75
C ASN A 669 3.45 -33.70 -14.22
N SER A 670 4.46 -33.75 -15.08
CA SER A 670 4.29 -33.71 -16.53
C SER A 670 3.77 -35.05 -17.06
N GLU A 671 3.41 -35.07 -18.34
CA GLU A 671 3.27 -36.32 -19.09
C GLU A 671 4.59 -37.10 -19.08
N GLN A 672 4.49 -38.42 -19.16
CA GLN A 672 5.63 -39.33 -19.18
C GLN A 672 6.21 -39.35 -20.60
N ILE A 673 7.50 -39.03 -20.71
CA ILE A 673 8.24 -39.10 -21.96
C ILE A 673 8.96 -40.44 -22.00
N ILE A 674 8.62 -41.26 -22.99
CA ILE A 674 9.28 -42.55 -23.21
C ILE A 674 10.47 -42.30 -24.14
N VAL A 675 11.63 -42.79 -23.71
CA VAL A 675 12.90 -42.65 -24.41
C VAL A 675 13.44 -44.05 -24.68
N GLU A 676 13.73 -44.32 -25.94
CA GLU A 676 14.48 -45.52 -26.34
C GLU A 676 15.96 -45.19 -26.46
N VAL A 677 16.75 -45.79 -25.56
CA VAL A 677 18.20 -45.70 -25.61
C VAL A 677 18.70 -46.82 -26.51
N VAL A 678 19.41 -46.45 -27.57
CA VAL A 678 19.99 -47.38 -28.56
C VAL A 678 21.49 -47.55 -28.33
N PRO A 679 22.09 -48.68 -28.78
CA PRO A 679 23.53 -48.88 -28.71
C PRO A 679 24.30 -47.77 -29.42
N ASN A 680 25.48 -47.42 -28.91
CA ASN A 680 26.35 -46.43 -29.54
C ASN A 680 27.25 -47.08 -30.62
N ASP A 681 28.13 -46.29 -31.25
CA ASP A 681 29.07 -46.78 -32.27
C ASP A 681 29.93 -47.95 -31.72
N PRO A 682 30.22 -48.99 -32.53
CA PRO A 682 31.06 -50.10 -32.11
C PRO A 682 32.48 -49.63 -31.80
N VAL A 683 33.01 -50.08 -30.66
CA VAL A 683 34.37 -49.75 -30.21
C VAL A 683 35.25 -51.00 -30.09
N ARG A 684 34.68 -52.12 -29.63
CA ARG A 684 35.43 -53.34 -29.31
C ARG A 684 34.66 -54.61 -29.63
N LEU A 685 35.40 -55.70 -29.72
CA LEU A 685 34.88 -57.05 -29.94
C LEU A 685 34.96 -57.82 -28.61
N LEU A 686 33.83 -58.33 -28.10
CA LEU A 686 33.79 -59.05 -26.83
C LEU A 686 32.84 -60.26 -26.91
N PRO A 687 33.13 -61.35 -26.17
CA PRO A 687 32.20 -62.46 -26.05
C PRO A 687 31.12 -62.21 -24.99
N ASP A 688 29.94 -62.84 -25.16
CA ASP A 688 28.84 -62.81 -24.18
C ASP A 688 29.28 -63.32 -22.80
N SER A 689 30.19 -64.29 -22.77
CA SER A 689 30.86 -64.74 -21.56
C SER A 689 32.32 -64.97 -21.84
N LEU A 690 33.19 -64.47 -20.95
CA LEU A 690 34.64 -64.74 -21.02
C LEU A 690 34.87 -66.26 -21.04
N PRO A 691 35.33 -66.83 -22.18
CA PRO A 691 35.58 -68.25 -22.28
C PRO A 691 36.68 -68.64 -21.31
N ALA A 692 36.62 -69.87 -20.81
CA ALA A 692 37.71 -70.39 -19.99
C ALA A 692 39.00 -70.42 -20.82
N THR A 693 40.12 -70.06 -20.21
CA THR A 693 41.44 -70.13 -20.85
C THR A 693 41.65 -71.55 -21.41
N PRO A 694 41.71 -71.74 -22.74
CA PRO A 694 41.76 -73.08 -23.30
C PRO A 694 43.10 -73.76 -23.00
N ALA A 695 43.05 -75.05 -22.70
CA ALA A 695 44.24 -75.90 -22.61
C ALA A 695 44.14 -76.95 -23.72
N VAL A 696 45.04 -76.90 -24.68
CA VAL A 696 45.01 -77.71 -25.90
C VAL A 696 46.25 -78.58 -26.02
N SER A 697 46.13 -79.67 -26.78
CA SER A 697 47.21 -80.59 -27.07
C SER A 697 47.21 -80.99 -28.53
N ASN A 698 48.39 -81.21 -29.12
CA ASN A 698 48.56 -81.59 -30.54
C ASN A 698 48.22 -83.07 -30.85
N VAL A 699 47.70 -83.82 -29.88
CA VAL A 699 47.24 -85.21 -30.02
C VAL A 699 46.06 -85.33 -31.00
N ARG A 700 45.96 -86.47 -31.71
CA ARG A 700 44.93 -86.72 -32.75
C ARG A 700 43.48 -86.42 -32.32
N ALA A 701 43.14 -86.62 -31.05
CA ALA A 701 41.79 -86.42 -30.52
C ALA A 701 41.29 -84.97 -30.72
N LEU A 702 40.15 -84.83 -31.40
CA LEU A 702 39.59 -83.53 -31.80
C LEU A 702 39.24 -82.64 -30.60
N THR A 703 38.72 -83.24 -29.52
CA THR A 703 38.40 -82.55 -28.27
C THR A 703 39.63 -81.97 -27.57
N SER A 704 40.82 -82.54 -27.81
CA SER A 704 42.07 -82.09 -27.20
C SER A 704 42.72 -80.95 -27.98
N ARG A 705 42.45 -80.84 -29.29
CA ARG A 705 42.97 -79.78 -30.18
C ARG A 705 42.05 -78.57 -30.31
N THR A 706 40.82 -78.66 -29.79
CA THR A 706 39.84 -77.58 -29.89
C THR A 706 40.27 -76.40 -29.03
N LEU A 707 40.64 -75.29 -29.66
CA LEU A 707 40.98 -74.03 -28.99
C LEU A 707 39.72 -73.39 -28.42
N VAL A 708 38.68 -73.29 -29.25
CA VAL A 708 37.45 -72.60 -28.91
C VAL A 708 36.31 -73.31 -29.60
N LYS A 709 35.23 -73.55 -28.85
CA LYS A 709 34.00 -74.16 -29.35
C LYS A 709 32.83 -73.23 -29.01
N ASP A 710 31.96 -72.97 -29.98
CA ASP A 710 30.73 -72.19 -29.84
C ASP A 710 30.97 -70.80 -29.23
N LEU A 711 32.08 -70.12 -29.60
CA LEU A 711 32.37 -68.76 -29.14
C LEU A 711 31.66 -67.74 -30.03
N TYR A 712 30.78 -66.97 -29.41
CA TYR A 712 30.10 -65.86 -30.06
C TYR A 712 30.83 -64.57 -29.70
N LEU A 713 31.39 -63.90 -30.71
CA LEU A 713 31.96 -62.57 -30.56
C LEU A 713 30.98 -61.54 -31.09
N HIS A 714 30.66 -60.55 -30.26
CA HIS A 714 29.76 -59.46 -30.57
C HIS A 714 30.52 -58.14 -30.66
N LEU A 715 30.10 -57.31 -31.62
CA LEU A 715 30.45 -55.90 -31.62
C LEU A 715 29.74 -55.22 -30.45
N MET A 716 30.54 -54.59 -29.59
CA MET A 716 30.05 -53.85 -28.44
C MET A 716 30.49 -52.39 -28.50
N ASP A 717 29.62 -51.51 -28.01
CA ASP A 717 29.95 -50.12 -27.79
C ASP A 717 30.86 -49.91 -26.55
N GLU A 718 31.21 -48.67 -26.24
CA GLU A 718 32.04 -48.31 -25.07
C GLU A 718 31.43 -48.77 -23.73
N TYR A 719 30.13 -49.00 -23.68
CA TYR A 719 29.35 -49.36 -22.49
C TYR A 719 28.91 -50.83 -22.46
N ASN A 720 29.42 -51.65 -23.37
CA ASN A 720 29.11 -53.09 -23.50
C ASN A 720 27.67 -53.40 -23.95
N ASN A 721 27.05 -52.53 -24.74
CA ASN A 721 25.79 -52.85 -25.42
C ASN A 721 26.08 -53.48 -26.80
N HIS A 722 25.32 -54.52 -27.17
CA HIS A 722 25.39 -55.13 -28.51
C HIS A 722 25.06 -54.09 -29.59
N THR A 723 25.92 -53.94 -30.59
CA THR A 723 25.80 -52.93 -31.66
C THR A 723 26.18 -53.50 -33.03
N GLY A 724 26.01 -52.73 -34.10
CA GLY A 724 26.46 -53.11 -35.45
C GLY A 724 25.61 -54.16 -36.17
N LEU A 725 24.29 -54.20 -35.91
CA LEU A 725 23.34 -55.09 -36.58
C LEU A 725 23.31 -54.92 -38.11
N ASP A 726 23.72 -53.76 -38.61
CA ASP A 726 23.81 -53.36 -40.01
C ASP A 726 25.22 -53.56 -40.63
N LEU A 727 26.21 -53.96 -39.82
CA LEU A 727 27.59 -54.14 -40.25
C LEU A 727 27.86 -55.59 -40.68
N VAL A 728 28.43 -55.73 -41.87
CA VAL A 728 28.89 -57.00 -42.43
C VAL A 728 30.40 -56.94 -42.64
N GLY A 729 31.11 -58.00 -42.24
CA GLY A 729 32.53 -58.14 -42.53
C GLY A 729 33.07 -59.51 -42.11
N ARG A 730 34.33 -59.55 -41.68
CA ARG A 730 35.00 -60.81 -41.31
C ARG A 730 35.92 -60.63 -40.11
N ILE A 731 36.06 -61.68 -39.31
CA ILE A 731 37.04 -61.76 -38.22
C ILE A 731 38.18 -62.65 -38.65
N ILE A 732 39.41 -62.17 -38.53
CA ILE A 732 40.63 -62.93 -38.81
C ILE A 732 41.22 -63.41 -37.48
N ALA A 733 41.22 -64.72 -37.26
CA ALA A 733 41.87 -65.35 -36.11
C ALA A 733 43.33 -65.69 -36.43
N LYS A 734 44.25 -65.31 -35.54
CA LYS A 734 45.70 -65.60 -35.64
C LYS A 734 46.30 -65.96 -34.28
N ILE A 735 47.34 -66.79 -34.25
CA ILE A 735 48.04 -67.16 -33.02
C ILE A 735 49.32 -66.34 -32.90
N LYS A 736 49.49 -65.63 -31.78
CA LYS A 736 50.67 -64.85 -31.43
C LYS A 736 51.47 -65.58 -30.35
N SER A 737 52.77 -65.74 -30.59
CA SER A 737 53.74 -66.25 -29.61
C SER A 737 54.18 -65.15 -28.64
N PRO A 738 54.53 -65.47 -27.38
CA PRO A 738 55.15 -64.53 -26.45
C PRO A 738 56.52 -64.01 -26.91
N ASN A 739 57.22 -64.71 -27.81
CA ASN A 739 58.46 -64.27 -28.46
C ASN A 739 58.25 -64.09 -29.97
N GLU A 740 58.61 -62.93 -30.53
CA GLU A 740 58.38 -62.62 -31.96
C GLU A 740 59.31 -63.39 -32.93
N GLU A 741 60.36 -64.06 -32.44
CA GLU A 741 61.31 -64.84 -33.25
C GLU A 741 61.09 -66.37 -33.22
N ASP A 742 59.99 -66.86 -32.64
CA ASP A 742 59.73 -68.31 -32.52
C ASP A 742 59.16 -68.91 -33.83
N ILE A 743 59.90 -69.83 -34.45
CA ILE A 743 59.49 -70.56 -35.67
C ILE A 743 58.41 -71.62 -35.35
N ASP A 744 58.30 -72.04 -34.08
CA ASP A 744 57.40 -73.10 -33.60
C ASP A 744 56.09 -72.54 -33.03
N THR A 745 55.30 -71.84 -33.86
CA THR A 745 53.96 -71.35 -33.49
C THR A 745 52.87 -72.35 -33.85
N PRO A 746 51.92 -72.65 -32.95
CA PRO A 746 50.81 -73.53 -33.26
C PRO A 746 50.00 -73.08 -34.46
N GLN A 747 49.61 -74.04 -35.30
CA GLN A 747 48.90 -73.81 -36.55
C GLN A 747 47.47 -74.35 -36.46
N PHE A 748 46.54 -73.70 -37.17
CA PHE A 748 45.17 -74.15 -37.25
C PHE A 748 45.03 -75.37 -38.17
N GLN A 749 43.90 -76.08 -38.04
CA GLN A 749 43.54 -77.21 -38.89
C GLN A 749 43.76 -76.89 -40.38
N GLY A 750 44.50 -77.74 -41.09
CA GLY A 750 44.94 -77.50 -42.47
C GLY A 750 46.34 -76.87 -42.60
N LYS A 751 47.08 -76.70 -41.48
CA LYS A 751 48.43 -76.09 -41.42
C LYS A 751 48.47 -74.65 -41.93
N VAL A 752 47.45 -73.89 -41.54
CA VAL A 752 47.32 -72.46 -41.86
C VAL A 752 47.61 -71.60 -40.62
N SER A 753 48.18 -70.42 -40.83
CA SER A 753 48.52 -69.46 -39.77
C SER A 753 47.36 -68.54 -39.39
N THR A 754 46.35 -68.40 -40.25
CA THR A 754 45.16 -67.58 -40.04
C THR A 754 43.90 -68.28 -40.52
N VAL A 755 42.76 -68.00 -39.87
CA VAL A 755 41.42 -68.49 -40.27
C VAL A 755 40.46 -67.31 -40.28
N GLU A 756 39.61 -67.23 -41.29
CA GLU A 756 38.61 -66.16 -41.44
C GLU A 756 37.20 -66.66 -41.08
N PHE A 757 36.45 -65.86 -40.34
CA PHE A 757 35.05 -66.12 -39.99
C PHE A 757 34.15 -64.98 -40.49
N PRO A 758 32.97 -65.27 -41.06
CA PRO A 758 32.00 -64.24 -41.42
C PRO A 758 31.44 -63.58 -40.15
N LEU A 759 31.32 -62.25 -40.17
CA LEU A 759 30.63 -61.47 -39.14
C LEU A 759 29.34 -60.90 -39.77
N GLU A 760 28.19 -61.39 -39.28
CA GLU A 760 26.86 -61.02 -39.74
C GLU A 760 26.04 -60.48 -38.57
N SER A 761 25.29 -59.40 -38.78
CA SER A 761 24.48 -58.75 -37.74
C SER A 761 25.30 -58.42 -36.47
N GLY A 762 26.52 -57.91 -36.65
CA GLY A 762 27.43 -57.54 -35.56
C GLY A 762 27.93 -58.71 -34.71
N SER A 763 27.75 -59.96 -35.16
CA SER A 763 28.09 -61.17 -34.41
C SER A 763 28.80 -62.20 -35.28
N ALA A 764 29.70 -62.99 -34.70
CA ALA A 764 30.35 -64.12 -35.37
C ALA A 764 30.45 -65.31 -34.45
N GLU A 765 30.06 -66.48 -34.97
CA GLU A 765 30.28 -67.76 -34.32
C GLU A 765 31.63 -68.34 -34.75
N ILE A 766 32.46 -68.68 -33.75
CA ILE A 766 33.84 -69.08 -33.95
C ILE A 766 34.06 -70.46 -33.36
N ASN A 767 34.52 -71.36 -34.23
CA ASN A 767 34.97 -72.69 -33.89
C ASN A 767 36.40 -72.87 -34.42
N LEU A 768 37.36 -73.05 -33.52
CA LEU A 768 38.78 -73.12 -33.84
C LEU A 768 39.44 -74.38 -33.27
N VAL A 769 40.19 -75.07 -34.13
CA VAL A 769 40.88 -76.32 -33.81
C VAL A 769 42.31 -76.25 -34.35
N LEU A 770 43.28 -76.70 -33.54
CA LEU A 770 44.67 -76.86 -33.95
C LEU A 770 44.87 -78.03 -34.92
N ALA A 771 45.87 -77.93 -35.79
CA ALA A 771 46.28 -79.04 -36.66
C ALA A 771 46.76 -80.25 -35.85
N GLU A 772 46.60 -81.45 -36.43
CA GLU A 772 47.24 -82.66 -35.92
C GLU A 772 48.76 -82.50 -35.99
N ASP A 773 49.45 -82.89 -34.92
CA ASP A 773 50.91 -82.74 -34.78
C ASP A 773 51.39 -81.29 -35.02
N SER A 774 50.56 -80.32 -34.62
CA SER A 774 50.90 -78.89 -34.71
C SER A 774 52.23 -78.60 -33.99
N PRO A 775 53.10 -77.75 -34.55
CA PRO A 775 54.27 -77.24 -33.85
C PRO A 775 53.85 -76.42 -32.63
N GLY A 776 54.71 -76.31 -31.63
CA GLY A 776 54.44 -75.59 -30.39
C GLY A 776 55.33 -76.07 -29.25
N ARG A 777 55.70 -75.15 -28.35
CA ARG A 777 56.50 -75.45 -27.17
C ARG A 777 55.58 -75.97 -26.06
N ASP A 778 55.92 -77.12 -25.47
CA ASP A 778 55.16 -77.69 -24.35
C ASP A 778 55.08 -76.70 -23.17
N SER A 779 53.93 -76.68 -22.50
CA SER A 779 53.66 -75.84 -21.32
C SER A 779 53.80 -74.33 -21.56
N THR A 780 53.62 -73.87 -22.80
CA THR A 780 53.75 -72.44 -23.16
C THR A 780 52.38 -71.80 -23.35
N GLU A 781 52.24 -70.56 -22.90
CA GLU A 781 51.06 -69.72 -23.13
C GLU A 781 51.17 -69.02 -24.49
N TYR A 782 50.15 -69.16 -25.32
CA TYR A 782 50.02 -68.49 -26.61
C TYR A 782 48.77 -67.60 -26.60
N ILE A 783 48.75 -66.56 -27.42
CA ILE A 783 47.61 -65.62 -27.48
C ILE A 783 46.90 -65.78 -28.82
N LEU A 784 45.62 -66.14 -28.77
CA LEU A 784 44.74 -66.15 -29.92
C LEU A 784 44.15 -64.74 -30.12
N VAL A 785 44.48 -64.09 -31.23
CA VAL A 785 44.06 -62.73 -31.56
C VAL A 785 42.98 -62.78 -32.64
N PHE A 786 41.85 -62.15 -32.38
CA PHE A 786 40.70 -62.02 -33.27
C PHE A 786 40.61 -60.58 -33.79
N GLU A 787 41.01 -60.35 -35.03
CA GLU A 787 41.02 -59.02 -35.66
C GLU A 787 39.76 -58.84 -36.53
N PRO A 788 38.86 -57.91 -36.17
CA PRO A 788 37.70 -57.60 -36.99
C PRO A 788 38.12 -56.74 -38.20
N HIS A 789 37.76 -57.18 -39.40
CA HIS A 789 37.96 -56.45 -40.65
C HIS A 789 36.61 -56.01 -41.21
N LEU A 790 36.28 -54.74 -40.97
CA LEU A 790 35.00 -54.12 -41.30
C LEU A 790 35.19 -52.98 -42.31
N PRO A 791 34.86 -53.18 -43.59
CA PRO A 791 35.07 -52.16 -44.63
C PRO A 791 34.30 -50.85 -44.41
N ALA A 792 33.17 -50.91 -43.68
CA ALA A 792 32.29 -49.77 -43.42
C ALA A 792 32.80 -48.83 -42.30
N LEU A 793 33.76 -49.26 -41.47
CA LEU A 793 34.28 -48.50 -40.33
C LEU A 793 35.58 -47.77 -40.68
N LYS A 794 35.62 -46.45 -40.42
CA LYS A 794 36.80 -45.60 -40.68
C LYS A 794 37.95 -45.79 -39.68
N LYS A 795 37.67 -46.35 -38.49
CA LYS A 795 38.66 -46.65 -37.44
C LYS A 795 38.70 -48.18 -37.21
N PRO A 796 39.90 -48.78 -37.10
CA PRO A 796 40.01 -50.19 -36.74
C PRO A 796 39.53 -50.39 -35.30
N LEU A 797 38.72 -51.42 -35.07
CA LEU A 797 38.28 -51.82 -33.73
C LEU A 797 39.39 -52.56 -32.99
N GLU A 798 39.34 -52.53 -31.66
CA GLU A 798 40.31 -53.22 -30.84
C GLU A 798 40.13 -54.76 -30.96
N PRO A 799 41.19 -55.53 -31.30
CA PRO A 799 41.11 -56.99 -31.40
C PRO A 799 40.79 -57.66 -30.07
N TYR A 800 40.02 -58.75 -30.11
CA TYR A 800 39.84 -59.60 -28.92
C TYR A 800 41.00 -60.58 -28.80
N CYS A 801 41.61 -60.66 -27.63
CA CYS A 801 42.75 -61.55 -27.35
C CYS A 801 42.36 -62.59 -26.30
N LEU A 802 42.55 -63.87 -26.61
CA LEU A 802 42.31 -65.00 -25.72
C LEU A 802 43.61 -65.81 -25.54
N SER A 803 44.13 -65.85 -24.32
CA SER A 803 45.24 -66.73 -23.98
C SER A 803 44.82 -68.21 -24.01
N PHE A 804 45.71 -69.09 -24.44
CA PHE A 804 45.57 -70.53 -24.32
C PHE A 804 46.91 -71.21 -23.98
N MET A 805 46.84 -72.35 -23.31
CA MET A 805 48.00 -73.16 -22.94
C MET A 805 48.18 -74.34 -23.89
N PHE A 806 49.39 -74.53 -24.40
CA PHE A 806 49.74 -75.65 -25.30
C PHE A 806 50.49 -76.76 -24.56
N TYR A 807 50.06 -78.01 -24.75
CA TYR A 807 50.66 -79.19 -24.11
C TYR A 807 50.89 -80.34 -25.10
N ASN A 808 52.01 -81.02 -25.01
CA ASN A 808 52.31 -82.19 -25.86
C ASN A 808 51.65 -83.49 -25.34
N ASP A 809 51.14 -83.51 -24.10
CA ASP A 809 50.52 -84.68 -23.46
C ASP A 809 49.07 -84.43 -23.00
N PHE A 810 48.16 -85.34 -23.40
CA PHE A 810 46.75 -85.36 -23.04
C PHE A 810 46.49 -85.44 -21.53
N LYS A 811 47.27 -86.23 -20.77
CA LYS A 811 47.06 -86.38 -19.31
C LYS A 811 47.40 -85.08 -18.58
N LYS A 812 48.49 -84.43 -18.99
CA LYS A 812 48.92 -83.13 -18.47
C LYS A 812 47.91 -82.02 -18.84
N GLN A 813 47.36 -82.05 -20.04
CA GLN A 813 46.29 -81.15 -20.50
C GLN A 813 45.05 -81.22 -19.59
N GLN A 814 44.51 -82.41 -19.32
CA GLN A 814 43.27 -82.57 -18.54
C GLN A 814 43.42 -82.06 -17.09
N LEU A 815 44.58 -82.30 -16.47
CA LEU A 815 44.91 -81.80 -15.14
C LEU A 815 44.98 -80.27 -15.12
N MET A 816 45.70 -79.67 -16.07
CA MET A 816 45.90 -78.23 -16.14
C MET A 816 44.63 -77.46 -16.55
N ALA A 817 43.79 -78.04 -17.41
CA ALA A 817 42.47 -77.48 -17.77
C ALA A 817 41.55 -77.34 -16.55
N THR A 818 41.59 -78.31 -15.63
CA THR A 818 40.78 -78.30 -14.40
C THR A 818 41.25 -77.20 -13.44
N LEU A 819 42.57 -77.10 -13.23
CA LEU A 819 43.17 -76.06 -12.38
C LEU A 819 42.97 -74.64 -12.94
N THR A 820 42.99 -74.48 -14.26
CA THR A 820 42.81 -73.17 -14.90
C THR A 820 41.38 -72.65 -14.79
N ARG A 821 40.37 -73.54 -14.92
CA ARG A 821 38.96 -73.18 -14.67
C ARG A 821 38.70 -72.74 -13.22
N GLU A 822 39.32 -73.44 -12.27
CA GLU A 822 39.24 -73.09 -10.85
C GLU A 822 39.87 -71.71 -10.58
N LYS A 823 41.00 -71.40 -11.22
CA LYS A 823 41.65 -70.08 -11.16
C LYS A 823 40.72 -68.97 -11.66
N ASP A 824 40.14 -69.15 -12.84
CA ASP A 824 39.31 -68.13 -13.51
C ASP A 824 38.01 -67.86 -12.73
N GLN A 825 37.43 -68.88 -12.10
CA GLN A 825 36.26 -68.72 -11.21
C GLN A 825 36.60 -67.97 -9.92
N LEU A 826 37.71 -68.31 -9.28
CA LEU A 826 38.16 -67.63 -8.06
C LEU A 826 38.49 -66.16 -8.32
N SER A 827 39.16 -65.83 -9.43
CA SER A 827 39.49 -64.44 -9.78
C SER A 827 38.26 -63.56 -10.01
N LYS A 828 37.24 -64.05 -10.75
CA LYS A 828 35.99 -63.29 -10.98
C LYS A 828 35.25 -62.97 -9.67
N SER A 829 35.23 -63.92 -8.74
CA SER A 829 34.59 -63.72 -7.44
C SER A 829 35.31 -62.67 -6.59
N ILE A 830 36.65 -62.71 -6.54
CA ILE A 830 37.46 -61.75 -5.78
C ILE A 830 37.26 -60.32 -6.29
N ASP A 831 37.22 -60.10 -7.61
CA ASP A 831 37.04 -58.77 -8.19
C ASP A 831 35.68 -58.15 -7.84
N LEU A 832 34.62 -58.95 -7.80
CA LEU A 832 33.28 -58.51 -7.40
C LEU A 832 33.26 -58.06 -5.93
N TYR A 833 33.84 -58.86 -5.04
CA TYR A 833 33.92 -58.50 -3.62
C TYR A 833 34.77 -57.24 -3.40
N ARG A 834 35.91 -57.08 -4.09
CA ARG A 834 36.75 -55.87 -4.00
C ARG A 834 36.00 -54.60 -4.41
N LYS A 835 35.33 -54.61 -5.57
CA LYS A 835 34.54 -53.47 -6.04
C LYS A 835 33.48 -53.04 -5.02
N MET A 836 32.78 -54.01 -4.41
CA MET A 836 31.77 -53.74 -3.37
C MET A 836 32.38 -53.05 -2.13
N PHE A 837 33.53 -53.53 -1.66
CA PHE A 837 34.23 -52.91 -0.53
C PHE A 837 34.77 -51.51 -0.88
N ASP A 838 35.29 -51.30 -2.10
CA ASP A 838 35.78 -50.00 -2.57
C ASP A 838 34.67 -48.95 -2.61
N THR A 839 33.50 -49.30 -3.17
CA THR A 839 32.33 -48.39 -3.18
C THR A 839 31.87 -48.02 -1.77
N THR A 840 31.91 -48.98 -0.84
CA THR A 840 31.49 -48.73 0.53
C THR A 840 32.50 -47.84 1.28
N ASN A 841 33.80 -48.04 1.06
CA ASN A 841 34.85 -47.20 1.63
C ASN A 841 34.81 -45.76 1.07
N GLN A 842 34.47 -45.59 -0.20
CA GLN A 842 34.33 -44.27 -0.81
C GLN A 842 33.18 -43.47 -0.18
N LEU A 843 32.04 -44.12 0.08
CA LEU A 843 30.90 -43.50 0.78
C LEU A 843 31.25 -43.08 2.21
N VAL A 844 31.98 -43.93 2.95
CA VAL A 844 32.48 -43.58 4.28
C VAL A 844 33.45 -42.39 4.24
N ALA A 845 34.31 -42.30 3.22
CA ALA A 845 35.23 -41.18 3.06
C ALA A 845 34.48 -39.85 2.82
N GLU A 846 33.39 -39.88 2.04
CA GLU A 846 32.54 -38.72 1.81
C GLU A 846 31.79 -38.28 3.08
N MET A 847 31.21 -39.23 3.83
CA MET A 847 30.56 -38.93 5.12
C MET A 847 31.55 -38.34 6.14
N LYS A 848 32.78 -38.86 6.21
CA LYS A 848 33.85 -38.28 7.03
C LYS A 848 34.20 -36.85 6.61
N CYS A 849 34.16 -36.55 5.32
CA CYS A 849 34.36 -35.18 4.81
C CYS A 849 33.24 -34.25 5.29
N GLN A 850 31.98 -34.69 5.22
CA GLN A 850 30.83 -33.91 5.70
C GLN A 850 30.88 -33.63 7.21
N VAL A 851 31.33 -34.61 8.03
CA VAL A 851 31.57 -34.40 9.46
C VAL A 851 32.60 -33.29 9.66
N LYS A 852 33.75 -33.35 8.97
CA LYS A 852 34.82 -32.35 9.09
C LYS A 852 34.37 -30.94 8.67
N GLU A 853 33.54 -30.83 7.65
CA GLU A 853 32.93 -29.55 7.25
C GLU A 853 31.95 -29.01 8.31
N ALA A 854 31.17 -29.89 8.95
CA ALA A 854 30.27 -29.51 10.03
C ALA A 854 31.04 -29.09 11.30
N GLU A 855 32.12 -29.79 11.65
CA GLU A 855 33.02 -29.46 12.76
C GLU A 855 33.69 -28.11 12.57
N THR A 856 34.24 -27.85 11.37
CA THR A 856 34.89 -26.56 11.07
C THR A 856 33.88 -25.40 11.15
N ARG A 857 32.64 -25.61 10.71
CA ARG A 857 31.57 -24.60 10.82
C ARG A 857 31.14 -24.34 12.27
N GLU A 858 31.02 -25.38 13.09
CA GLU A 858 30.75 -25.26 14.52
C GLU A 858 31.88 -24.50 15.22
N ALA A 859 33.14 -24.83 14.93
CA ALA A 859 34.31 -24.21 15.53
C ALA A 859 34.44 -22.71 15.16
N LEU A 860 34.12 -22.34 13.91
CA LEU A 860 34.07 -20.95 13.48
C LEU A 860 33.02 -20.14 14.26
N LEU A 861 31.80 -20.65 14.37
CA LEU A 861 30.71 -20.00 15.11
C LEU A 861 31.01 -19.91 16.62
N LYS A 862 31.65 -20.94 17.18
CA LYS A 862 32.13 -20.96 18.56
C LYS A 862 33.18 -19.88 18.84
N ASN A 863 34.10 -19.67 17.90
CA ASN A 863 35.09 -18.59 18.02
C ASN A 863 34.44 -17.20 17.91
N GLU A 864 33.42 -17.04 17.08
CA GLU A 864 32.66 -15.79 16.99
C GLU A 864 31.87 -15.51 18.28
N LEU A 865 31.29 -16.54 18.91
CA LEU A 865 30.64 -16.41 20.23
C LEU A 865 31.62 -15.97 21.33
N LYS A 866 32.86 -16.48 21.30
CA LYS A 866 33.92 -16.02 22.21
C LYS A 866 34.26 -14.54 22.03
N LYS A 867 34.27 -14.01 20.80
CA LYS A 867 34.48 -12.58 20.54
C LYS A 867 33.39 -11.71 21.19
N HIS A 868 32.17 -12.24 21.30
CA HIS A 868 31.04 -11.60 21.99
C HIS A 868 31.01 -11.85 23.50
N GLN A 869 32.08 -12.38 24.09
CA GLN A 869 32.21 -12.71 25.52
C GLN A 869 31.20 -13.77 26.01
N ILE A 870 30.77 -14.67 25.13
CA ILE A 870 29.90 -15.79 25.48
C ILE A 870 30.76 -17.06 25.58
N GLU A 871 31.01 -17.50 26.81
CA GLU A 871 31.70 -18.77 27.07
C GLU A 871 30.71 -19.93 27.09
N LEU A 872 31.05 -21.00 26.39
CA LEU A 872 30.21 -22.20 26.28
C LEU A 872 30.80 -23.34 27.14
N PRO A 873 29.98 -24.08 27.90
CA PRO A 873 30.43 -25.21 28.71
C PRO A 873 30.84 -26.40 27.83
N GLN A 874 31.63 -27.33 28.40
CA GLN A 874 32.10 -28.53 27.72
C GLN A 874 31.03 -29.63 27.59
N THR A 875 30.01 -29.63 28.46
CA THR A 875 28.91 -30.60 28.48
C THR A 875 27.54 -29.89 28.45
N ASN A 876 26.50 -30.56 27.94
CA ASN A 876 25.13 -30.03 27.81
C ASN A 876 25.01 -28.72 27.00
N ILE A 877 25.82 -28.59 25.95
CA ILE A 877 25.92 -27.40 25.09
C ILE A 877 24.53 -26.94 24.58
N LEU A 878 23.71 -27.85 24.07
CA LEU A 878 22.38 -27.51 23.52
C LEU A 878 21.43 -26.93 24.59
N GLN A 879 21.36 -27.57 25.77
CA GLN A 879 20.53 -27.07 26.88
C GLN A 879 21.02 -25.73 27.42
N TYR A 880 22.34 -25.54 27.49
CA TYR A 880 22.92 -24.27 27.90
C TYR A 880 22.62 -23.17 26.90
N VAL A 881 22.80 -23.43 25.60
CA VAL A 881 22.49 -22.50 24.51
C VAL A 881 21.00 -22.14 24.50
N ASP A 882 20.10 -23.11 24.69
CA ASP A 882 18.66 -22.87 24.80
C ASP A 882 18.31 -22.00 26.03
N SER A 883 18.97 -22.23 27.17
CA SER A 883 18.80 -21.43 28.38
C SER A 883 19.31 -19.99 28.20
N LEU A 884 20.44 -19.84 27.50
CA LEU A 884 21.07 -18.55 27.23
C LEU A 884 20.27 -17.76 26.18
N LEU A 885 19.75 -18.42 25.15
CA LEU A 885 18.80 -17.84 24.20
C LEU A 885 17.57 -17.31 24.94
N LYS A 886 16.97 -18.12 25.82
CA LYS A 886 15.82 -17.69 26.61
C LYS A 886 16.14 -16.48 27.50
N LYS A 887 17.31 -16.48 28.15
CA LYS A 887 17.78 -15.34 28.96
C LYS A 887 17.97 -14.08 28.10
N LYS A 888 18.64 -14.20 26.95
CA LYS A 888 18.90 -13.07 26.04
C LYS A 888 17.62 -12.52 25.41
N MET A 889 16.66 -13.38 25.07
CA MET A 889 15.33 -12.97 24.63
C MET A 889 14.57 -12.20 25.72
N LEU A 890 14.65 -12.64 26.99
CA LEU A 890 14.06 -11.92 28.13
C LEU A 890 14.75 -10.57 28.38
N GLU A 891 16.08 -10.51 28.29
CA GLU A 891 16.84 -9.25 28.38
C GLU A 891 16.45 -8.29 27.25
N GLN A 892 16.32 -8.79 26.01
CA GLN A 892 15.88 -8.04 24.85
C GLN A 892 14.44 -7.51 25.01
N GLU A 893 13.52 -8.34 25.49
CA GLU A 893 12.14 -7.96 25.80
C GLU A 893 12.09 -6.93 26.92
N GLY A 894 12.93 -7.08 27.95
CA GLY A 894 13.12 -6.10 29.02
C GLY A 894 13.54 -4.74 28.49
N VAL A 895 14.53 -4.67 27.59
CA VAL A 895 14.96 -3.42 26.94
C VAL A 895 13.85 -2.85 26.03
N MET A 896 13.11 -3.71 25.32
CA MET A 896 11.99 -3.28 24.46
C MET A 896 10.85 -2.61 25.25
N LYS A 897 10.57 -3.09 26.46
CA LYS A 897 9.51 -2.61 27.37
C LYS A 897 9.88 -1.36 28.17
N GLN A 898 11.14 -0.92 28.14
CA GLN A 898 11.53 0.30 28.84
C GLN A 898 10.79 1.53 28.28
N PRO A 899 10.31 2.45 29.14
CA PRO A 899 9.61 3.63 28.70
C PRO A 899 10.57 4.52 27.90
N ARG A 900 10.20 4.81 26.65
CA ARG A 900 10.97 5.67 25.75
C ARG A 900 10.08 6.79 25.24
N ARG A 901 10.70 7.92 24.87
CA ARG A 901 9.99 9.00 24.19
C ARG A 901 9.40 8.46 22.89
N THR A 902 8.09 8.58 22.75
CA THR A 902 7.35 8.26 21.52
C THR A 902 6.66 9.51 21.00
N CYS A 903 6.55 9.60 19.67
CA CYS A 903 5.72 10.63 19.06
C CYS A 903 4.25 10.26 19.29
N THR A 904 3.44 11.19 19.79
CA THR A 904 2.00 10.93 20.05
C THR A 904 1.10 11.38 18.90
N LEU A 905 1.67 11.88 17.79
CA LEU A 905 0.91 12.13 16.57
C LEU A 905 0.43 10.79 15.98
N PRO A 906 -0.82 10.70 15.51
CA PRO A 906 -1.31 9.50 14.85
C PRO A 906 -0.52 9.28 13.56
N ASN A 907 -0.02 8.06 13.38
CA ASN A 907 0.67 7.68 12.14
C ASN A 907 -0.34 7.59 10.99
N TYR A 908 0.12 7.85 9.76
CA TYR A 908 -0.73 7.71 8.57
C TYR A 908 -0.72 6.24 8.10
N PRO A 909 -1.88 5.64 7.78
CA PRO A 909 -1.96 4.24 7.39
C PRO A 909 -1.16 3.97 6.10
N LYS A 910 -0.21 3.04 6.16
CA LYS A 910 0.61 2.59 5.01
C LYS A 910 -0.19 1.61 4.14
N GLY A 911 -1.26 2.09 3.49
CA GLY A 911 -2.08 1.30 2.56
C GLY A 911 -1.52 1.25 1.12
N ASN A 912 -0.66 2.21 0.77
CA ASN A 912 -0.03 2.35 -0.54
C ASN A 912 1.50 2.43 -0.38
N GLN A 913 2.25 1.73 -1.24
CA GLN A 913 3.72 1.71 -1.23
C GLN A 913 4.35 3.08 -1.52
N ASP A 914 3.61 3.97 -2.18
CA ASP A 914 4.06 5.33 -2.49
C ASP A 914 3.97 6.31 -1.31
N ILE A 915 3.47 5.88 -0.15
CA ILE A 915 3.34 6.72 1.05
C ILE A 915 4.44 6.35 2.05
N LEU A 916 5.37 7.27 2.30
CA LEU A 916 6.44 7.08 3.27
C LEU A 916 5.94 7.21 4.72
N GLY A 917 5.09 8.21 4.97
CA GLY A 917 4.50 8.50 6.28
C GLY A 917 4.68 9.94 6.72
N LYS A 918 4.26 10.27 7.94
CA LYS A 918 4.39 11.63 8.49
C LYS A 918 5.82 11.92 8.94
N ILE A 919 6.28 13.15 8.73
CA ILE A 919 7.64 13.59 9.07
C ILE A 919 8.03 13.22 10.50
N ALA A 920 7.13 13.41 11.47
CA ALA A 920 7.39 13.09 12.88
C ALA A 920 7.74 11.61 13.17
N HIS A 921 7.34 10.68 12.28
CA HIS A 921 7.60 9.24 12.40
C HIS A 921 8.71 8.74 11.49
N LEU A 922 9.20 9.56 10.55
CA LEU A 922 10.26 9.18 9.61
C LEU A 922 11.66 9.19 10.23
N ALA A 923 11.85 9.85 11.37
CA ALA A 923 13.13 9.94 12.06
C ALA A 923 12.97 9.81 13.57
N GLN A 924 14.07 9.44 14.23
CA GLN A 924 14.19 9.30 15.67
C GLN A 924 15.44 10.02 16.14
N ILE A 925 15.42 10.56 17.36
CA ILE A 925 16.52 11.34 17.93
C ILE A 925 16.81 10.79 19.32
N GLU A 926 18.07 10.51 19.63
CA GLU A 926 18.49 9.99 20.94
C GLU A 926 18.47 11.09 22.02
N ASP A 927 19.16 12.22 21.77
CA ASP A 927 19.27 13.36 22.69
C ASP A 927 17.92 14.08 22.91
N ASN A 928 17.49 14.19 24.17
CA ASN A 928 16.22 14.81 24.58
C ASN A 928 16.17 16.31 24.25
N GLU A 929 17.25 17.03 24.50
CA GLU A 929 17.30 18.47 24.28
C GLU A 929 17.36 18.78 22.78
N ALA A 930 18.13 18.00 22.03
CA ALA A 930 18.14 18.06 20.57
C ALA A 930 16.75 17.75 19.98
N ALA A 931 16.08 16.70 20.47
CA ALA A 931 14.74 16.33 20.02
C ALA A 931 13.74 17.46 20.26
N LYS A 932 13.78 18.12 21.43
CA LYS A 932 12.94 19.28 21.75
C LYS A 932 13.12 20.41 20.73
N VAL A 933 14.37 20.81 20.47
CA VAL A 933 14.65 22.00 19.64
C VAL A 933 14.51 21.74 18.15
N ILE A 934 14.84 20.53 17.67
CA ILE A 934 14.63 20.13 16.27
C ILE A 934 13.13 19.99 15.99
N SER A 935 12.38 19.33 16.88
CA SER A 935 10.93 19.16 16.68
C SER A 935 10.21 20.50 16.72
N TRP A 936 10.62 21.42 17.60
CA TRP A 936 10.12 22.79 17.60
C TRP A 936 10.49 23.56 16.32
N HIS A 937 11.71 23.39 15.81
CA HIS A 937 12.13 24.04 14.57
C HIS A 937 11.30 23.58 13.37
N LEU A 938 10.89 22.31 13.35
CA LEU A 938 10.07 21.68 12.31
C LEU A 938 8.56 21.65 12.63
N ALA A 939 8.10 22.35 13.67
CA ALA A 939 6.73 22.19 14.19
C ALA A 939 5.63 22.44 13.14
N SER A 940 5.89 23.25 12.11
CA SER A 940 4.97 23.48 10.98
C SER A 940 4.80 22.27 10.08
N ASP A 941 5.79 21.38 10.01
CA ASP A 941 5.91 20.32 9.02
C ASP A 941 5.80 18.92 9.65
N MET A 942 5.82 18.80 10.99
CA MET A 942 5.80 17.51 11.70
C MET A 942 4.58 16.62 11.34
N ASP A 943 3.43 17.22 11.06
CA ASP A 943 2.20 16.50 10.70
C ASP A 943 2.05 16.26 9.18
N CYS A 944 2.98 16.75 8.36
CA CYS A 944 2.92 16.59 6.90
C CYS A 944 3.28 15.15 6.48
N VAL A 945 2.49 14.61 5.54
CA VAL A 945 2.63 13.25 4.99
C VAL A 945 3.54 13.29 3.76
N VAL A 946 4.61 12.52 3.79
CA VAL A 946 5.55 12.40 2.68
C VAL A 946 5.15 11.25 1.75
N THR A 947 5.20 11.50 0.45
CA THR A 947 4.89 10.54 -0.61
C THR A 947 6.00 10.51 -1.66
N LEU A 948 6.18 9.38 -2.35
CA LEU A 948 7.16 9.23 -3.42
C LEU A 948 6.72 9.96 -4.69
N THR A 949 5.42 9.91 -5.01
CA THR A 949 4.84 10.46 -6.24
C THR A 949 3.86 11.59 -5.95
N THR A 950 3.76 12.54 -6.87
CA THR A 950 2.77 13.63 -6.84
C THR A 950 1.33 13.10 -6.93
N GLU A 951 1.13 11.96 -7.58
CA GLU A 951 -0.17 11.29 -7.71
C GLU A 951 -0.68 10.78 -6.35
N ALA A 952 0.19 10.13 -5.56
CA ALA A 952 -0.15 9.70 -4.20
C ALA A 952 -0.44 10.90 -3.28
N ALA A 953 0.36 11.97 -3.37
CA ALA A 953 0.08 13.22 -2.63
C ALA A 953 -1.29 13.79 -2.99
N ARG A 954 -1.67 13.76 -4.27
CA ARG A 954 -2.97 14.27 -4.74
C ARG A 954 -4.13 13.44 -4.23
N SER A 955 -4.01 12.09 -4.23
CA SER A 955 -5.03 11.21 -3.64
C SER A 955 -5.31 11.58 -2.19
N ILE A 956 -4.26 11.75 -1.38
CA ILE A 956 -4.39 12.12 0.04
C ILE A 956 -5.00 13.52 0.18
N PHE A 957 -4.59 14.47 -0.66
CA PHE A 957 -5.14 15.82 -0.66
C PHE A 957 -6.65 15.81 -0.95
N ASP A 958 -7.08 15.06 -1.97
CA ASP A 958 -8.47 14.96 -2.37
C ASP A 958 -9.32 14.22 -1.30
N GLU A 959 -8.81 13.10 -0.76
CA GLU A 959 -9.43 12.33 0.32
C GLU A 959 -9.64 13.15 1.59
N THR A 960 -8.67 14.00 1.94
CA THR A 960 -8.72 14.83 3.14
C THR A 960 -9.32 16.21 2.92
N GLN A 961 -9.76 16.52 1.69
CA GLN A 961 -10.26 17.82 1.28
C GLN A 961 -9.28 18.97 1.60
N GLY A 962 -7.99 18.73 1.39
CA GLY A 962 -6.91 19.69 1.63
C GLY A 962 -6.60 19.98 3.10
N ARG A 963 -7.18 19.23 4.05
CA ARG A 963 -6.86 19.39 5.48
C ARG A 963 -5.48 18.85 5.85
N GLN A 964 -5.02 17.81 5.17
CA GLN A 964 -3.73 17.18 5.42
C GLN A 964 -2.64 17.81 4.54
N GLN A 965 -1.55 18.26 5.16
CA GLN A 965 -0.37 18.68 4.42
C GLN A 965 0.32 17.46 3.80
N VAL A 966 0.75 17.59 2.55
CA VAL A 966 1.42 16.51 1.78
C VAL A 966 2.69 17.03 1.12
N LEU A 967 3.73 16.18 1.06
CA LEU A 967 5.02 16.48 0.44
C LEU A 967 5.40 15.37 -0.55
N PRO A 968 5.28 15.60 -1.87
CA PRO A 968 5.71 14.64 -2.88
C PRO A 968 7.20 14.79 -3.23
N LEU A 969 7.97 13.70 -3.13
CA LEU A 969 9.43 13.71 -3.33
C LEU A 969 9.86 13.86 -4.79
N ASP A 970 9.06 13.41 -5.74
CA ASP A 970 9.31 13.58 -7.18
C ASP A 970 9.30 15.05 -7.63
N SER A 971 8.69 15.94 -6.85
CA SER A 971 8.67 17.39 -7.08
C SER A 971 9.90 18.13 -6.55
N ILE A 972 10.77 17.45 -5.78
CA ILE A 972 11.91 18.08 -5.09
C ILE A 972 13.13 18.19 -6.01
N TYR A 973 13.64 19.41 -6.16
CA TYR A 973 14.89 19.65 -6.90
C TYR A 973 16.13 19.21 -6.08
N LYS A 974 16.64 18.01 -6.36
CA LYS A 974 17.71 17.37 -5.57
C LYS A 974 19.05 18.13 -5.54
N LYS A 975 19.36 18.96 -6.55
CA LYS A 975 20.68 19.63 -6.64
C LYS A 975 20.89 20.74 -5.59
N THR A 976 19.83 21.23 -4.94
CA THR A 976 19.92 22.25 -3.89
C THR A 976 19.98 21.68 -2.48
N LEU A 977 19.95 20.34 -2.33
CA LEU A 977 19.98 19.68 -1.04
C LEU A 977 21.39 19.71 -0.44
N PRO A 978 21.52 19.77 0.90
CA PRO A 978 22.81 19.74 1.57
C PRO A 978 23.50 18.39 1.38
N ASP A 979 24.80 18.44 1.15
CA ASP A 979 25.64 17.25 1.14
C ASP A 979 25.81 16.73 2.59
N TRP A 980 25.35 15.49 2.81
CA TRP A 980 25.40 14.82 4.11
C TRP A 980 26.83 14.51 4.58
N SER A 981 27.79 14.47 3.65
CA SER A 981 29.22 14.26 3.95
C SER A 981 29.98 15.56 4.21
N ARG A 982 29.33 16.72 4.04
CA ARG A 982 29.96 18.03 4.21
C ARG A 982 30.45 18.24 5.65
N PRO A 983 31.72 18.65 5.86
CA PRO A 983 32.22 18.98 7.18
C PRO A 983 31.62 20.28 7.73
N LEU A 984 31.65 20.46 9.05
CA LEU A 984 31.19 21.67 9.71
C LEU A 984 31.99 22.91 9.26
N PRO A 985 31.40 24.12 9.25
CA PRO A 985 32.07 25.33 8.73
C PRO A 985 33.46 25.66 9.32
N HIS A 986 33.72 25.26 10.56
CA HIS A 986 35.02 25.50 11.23
C HIS A 986 36.10 24.47 10.86
N LEU A 987 35.75 23.39 10.13
CA LEU A 987 36.65 22.34 9.66
C LEU A 987 36.78 22.45 8.14
N ARG A 988 37.95 22.90 7.65
CA ARG A 988 38.23 23.03 6.21
C ARG A 988 39.47 22.23 5.85
N ASN A 989 39.35 21.31 4.88
CA ASN A 989 40.43 20.41 4.45
C ASN A 989 41.07 19.60 5.61
N GLY A 990 40.26 19.15 6.58
CA GLY A 990 40.74 18.42 7.76
C GLY A 990 41.48 19.27 8.79
N ARG A 991 41.58 20.60 8.61
CA ARG A 991 42.16 21.53 9.59
C ARG A 991 41.10 22.43 10.22
N THR A 992 41.19 22.60 11.52
CA THR A 992 40.31 23.47 12.31
C THR A 992 40.71 24.93 12.13
N VAL A 993 39.86 25.74 11.48
CA VAL A 993 40.10 27.16 11.20
C VAL A 993 40.01 28.00 12.48
N PHE A 994 39.10 27.64 13.38
CA PHE A 994 39.00 28.19 14.72
C PHE A 994 38.39 27.15 15.67
N ARG A 995 38.69 27.24 16.96
CA ARG A 995 38.11 26.32 17.97
C ARG A 995 36.77 26.88 18.47
N PRO A 996 35.66 26.14 18.30
CA PRO A 996 34.38 26.55 18.86
C PRO A 996 34.39 26.43 20.39
N ILE A 997 33.68 27.33 21.08
CA ILE A 997 33.55 27.32 22.56
C ILE A 997 32.56 26.25 23.04
N GLY A 998 31.69 25.75 22.16
CA GLY A 998 30.80 24.61 22.42
C GLY A 998 31.00 23.46 21.43
N ASN A 999 30.08 22.50 21.43
CA ASN A 999 30.07 21.33 20.54
C ASN A 999 29.05 21.49 19.39
N PRO A 1000 29.44 22.16 18.28
CA PRO A 1000 28.59 22.30 17.11
C PRO A 1000 28.42 20.96 16.39
N VAL A 1001 27.19 20.55 16.10
CA VAL A 1001 26.86 19.35 15.33
C VAL A 1001 25.75 19.69 14.34
N PHE A 1002 25.79 19.18 13.10
CA PHE A 1002 24.66 19.36 12.19
C PHE A 1002 23.41 18.65 12.74
N ALA A 1003 22.26 19.33 12.75
CA ALA A 1003 21.01 18.76 13.27
C ALA A 1003 20.61 17.47 12.54
N ARG A 1004 20.86 17.40 11.24
CA ARG A 1004 20.61 16.20 10.41
C ARG A 1004 21.42 14.97 10.84
N ASN A 1005 22.60 15.16 11.44
CA ASN A 1005 23.46 14.04 11.89
C ASN A 1005 22.97 13.42 13.21
N LEU A 1006 22.00 14.04 13.88
CA LEU A 1006 21.37 13.52 15.10
C LEU A 1006 20.11 12.70 14.81
N LEU A 1007 19.71 12.61 13.53
CA LEU A 1007 18.56 11.84 13.08
C LEU A 1007 18.96 10.38 12.80
N THR A 1008 18.21 9.46 13.37
CA THR A 1008 18.25 8.02 13.07
C THR A 1008 17.01 7.66 12.27
N PHE A 1009 17.18 7.05 11.10
CA PHE A 1009 16.08 6.67 10.22
C PHE A 1009 15.76 5.18 10.38
N PRO A 1010 14.53 4.79 10.78
CA PRO A 1010 14.15 3.39 10.91
C PRO A 1010 13.98 2.71 9.55
N ASP A 1011 13.43 3.42 8.56
CA ASP A 1011 13.13 2.92 7.21
C ASP A 1011 13.53 3.96 6.13
N ASN A 1012 13.71 3.51 4.88
CA ASN A 1012 13.84 4.37 3.69
C ASN A 1012 14.89 5.50 3.79
N ILE A 1013 16.13 5.15 4.18
CA ILE A 1013 17.21 6.09 4.53
C ILE A 1013 17.42 7.17 3.46
N GLU A 1014 17.53 6.80 2.17
CA GLU A 1014 17.80 7.77 1.09
C GLU A 1014 16.66 8.80 0.91
N HIS A 1015 15.41 8.34 0.99
CA HIS A 1015 14.24 9.21 0.89
C HIS A 1015 14.13 10.13 2.12
N CYS A 1016 14.37 9.59 3.32
CA CYS A 1016 14.40 10.38 4.55
C CYS A 1016 15.53 11.42 4.53
N GLN A 1017 16.72 11.07 4.02
CA GLN A 1017 17.82 12.03 3.85
C GLN A 1017 17.45 13.17 2.90
N THR A 1018 16.67 12.89 1.85
CA THR A 1018 16.14 13.91 0.93
C THR A 1018 15.18 14.85 1.65
N VAL A 1019 14.20 14.31 2.38
CA VAL A 1019 13.21 15.07 3.17
C VAL A 1019 13.88 15.98 4.19
N PHE A 1020 14.70 15.40 5.07
CA PHE A 1020 15.33 16.15 6.14
C PHE A 1020 16.45 17.06 5.66
N GLY A 1021 17.11 16.73 4.54
CA GLY A 1021 18.02 17.65 3.85
C GLY A 1021 17.30 18.92 3.40
N MET A 1022 16.07 18.81 2.88
CA MET A 1022 15.26 19.96 2.48
C MET A 1022 14.78 20.78 3.69
N LEU A 1023 14.26 20.10 4.73
CA LEU A 1023 13.61 20.76 5.86
C LEU A 1023 14.61 21.39 6.86
N LEU A 1024 15.71 20.69 7.18
CA LEU A 1024 16.71 21.16 8.13
C LEU A 1024 17.85 21.93 7.46
N GLY A 1025 18.12 21.68 6.18
CA GLY A 1025 19.26 22.26 5.47
C GLY A 1025 20.58 22.05 6.23
N ASP A 1026 21.35 23.12 6.37
CA ASP A 1026 22.61 23.17 7.10
C ASP A 1026 22.49 23.59 8.57
N THR A 1027 21.31 23.43 9.20
CA THR A 1027 21.09 23.82 10.61
C THR A 1027 22.05 23.10 11.57
N ILE A 1028 22.63 23.85 12.51
CA ILE A 1028 23.62 23.36 13.49
C ILE A 1028 23.06 23.47 14.91
N ILE A 1029 23.30 22.45 15.73
CA ILE A 1029 23.05 22.43 17.17
C ILE A 1029 24.33 22.74 17.93
N ILE A 1030 24.24 23.59 18.94
CA ILE A 1030 25.32 23.93 19.88
C ILE A 1030 24.78 24.00 21.30
N ASP A 1031 25.63 24.13 22.31
CA ASP A 1031 25.23 23.96 23.71
C ASP A 1031 24.32 25.09 24.22
N ASN A 1032 24.81 26.34 24.19
CA ASN A 1032 24.14 27.50 24.76
C ASN A 1032 24.23 28.75 23.85
N LEU A 1033 23.54 29.82 24.23
CA LEU A 1033 23.42 31.04 23.43
C LEU A 1033 24.76 31.78 23.23
N ASP A 1034 25.61 31.81 24.25
CA ASP A 1034 26.91 32.48 24.18
C ASP A 1034 27.86 31.75 23.22
N ALA A 1035 27.91 30.41 23.31
CA ALA A 1035 28.66 29.59 22.37
C ALA A 1035 28.14 29.76 20.93
N ALA A 1036 26.82 29.85 20.73
CA ALA A 1036 26.20 30.06 19.43
C ALA A 1036 26.57 31.42 18.82
N ASN A 1037 26.53 32.49 19.61
CA ASN A 1037 26.92 33.83 19.18
C ASN A 1037 28.40 33.91 18.81
N HIS A 1038 29.27 33.32 19.63
CA HIS A 1038 30.71 33.24 19.33
C HIS A 1038 30.95 32.42 18.05
N TYR A 1039 30.31 31.26 17.92
CA TYR A 1039 30.44 30.42 16.74
C TYR A 1039 30.02 31.16 15.47
N ARG A 1040 28.88 31.85 15.49
CA ARG A 1040 28.42 32.67 14.36
C ARG A 1040 29.44 33.75 14.00
N LYS A 1041 29.98 34.48 14.99
CA LYS A 1041 30.95 35.57 14.77
C LYS A 1041 32.20 35.09 14.02
N GLU A 1042 32.65 33.87 14.29
CA GLU A 1042 33.79 33.28 13.60
C GLU A 1042 33.40 32.66 12.24
N VAL A 1043 32.26 31.98 12.13
CA VAL A 1043 31.80 31.38 10.87
C VAL A 1043 31.56 32.42 9.78
N VAL A 1044 30.91 33.55 10.11
CA VAL A 1044 30.56 34.59 9.13
C VAL A 1044 31.80 35.22 8.49
N LYS A 1045 32.98 35.15 9.12
CA LYS A 1045 34.25 35.59 8.52
C LYS A 1045 34.73 34.67 7.38
N ILE A 1046 34.23 33.43 7.34
CA ILE A 1046 34.70 32.37 6.43
C ILE A 1046 33.63 32.05 5.38
N THR A 1047 32.37 31.91 5.80
CA THR A 1047 31.26 31.47 4.96
C THR A 1047 29.91 31.93 5.52
N HIS A 1048 28.83 31.79 4.76
CA HIS A 1048 27.48 32.00 5.26
C HIS A 1048 27.20 31.08 6.47
N CYS A 1049 26.73 31.66 7.58
CA CYS A 1049 26.38 30.92 8.78
C CYS A 1049 24.90 30.45 8.72
N PRO A 1050 24.64 29.14 8.77
CA PRO A 1050 23.28 28.61 8.80
C PRO A 1050 22.58 28.94 10.14
N THR A 1051 21.31 28.56 10.25
CA THR A 1051 20.56 28.66 11.50
C THR A 1051 21.25 27.84 12.60
N LEU A 1052 21.39 28.43 13.79
CA LEU A 1052 21.93 27.78 14.97
C LEU A 1052 20.80 27.55 15.97
N LEU A 1053 20.73 26.35 16.53
CA LEU A 1053 19.84 25.97 17.62
C LEU A 1053 20.69 25.63 18.85
N THR A 1054 20.32 26.13 20.02
CA THR A 1054 21.00 25.78 21.28
C THR A 1054 20.25 24.66 21.98
N ARG A 1055 20.95 23.79 22.73
CA ARG A 1055 20.29 22.75 23.56
C ARG A 1055 19.40 23.37 24.63
N GLU A 1056 19.75 24.56 25.11
CA GLU A 1056 18.92 25.36 26.04
C GLU A 1056 17.59 25.83 25.44
N GLY A 1057 17.47 25.84 24.11
CA GLY A 1057 16.23 26.17 23.41
C GLY A 1057 16.22 27.51 22.68
N ASP A 1058 17.35 28.15 22.46
CA ASP A 1058 17.44 29.41 21.72
C ASP A 1058 17.74 29.17 20.24
N ARG A 1059 17.16 30.01 19.37
CA ARG A 1059 17.40 29.99 17.94
C ARG A 1059 18.04 31.29 17.45
N ILE A 1060 19.19 31.15 16.79
CA ILE A 1060 19.80 32.21 16.00
C ILE A 1060 19.52 31.89 14.53
N ARG A 1061 18.71 32.70 13.87
CA ARG A 1061 18.41 32.52 12.43
C ARG A 1061 19.66 32.73 11.58
N SER A 1062 19.66 32.24 10.34
CA SER A 1062 20.78 32.43 9.39
C SER A 1062 21.16 33.90 9.16
N ASN A 1063 20.20 34.83 9.26
CA ASN A 1063 20.43 36.28 9.20
C ASN A 1063 20.98 36.89 10.51
N GLY A 1064 21.10 36.11 11.58
CA GLY A 1064 21.67 36.52 12.87
C GLY A 1064 20.66 37.04 13.88
N LYS A 1065 19.36 37.03 13.56
CA LYS A 1065 18.31 37.43 14.51
C LYS A 1065 18.12 36.36 15.58
N PHE A 1066 18.18 36.75 16.86
CA PHE A 1066 17.89 35.92 18.04
C PHE A 1066 17.10 36.72 19.09
N GLY A 1067 16.48 36.04 20.06
CA GLY A 1067 15.64 36.66 21.10
C GLY A 1067 14.14 36.76 20.75
N GLY A 1068 13.30 36.90 21.79
CA GLY A 1068 11.84 36.91 21.70
C GLY A 1068 11.19 35.51 21.76
N LEU A 1069 9.90 35.44 22.11
CA LEU A 1069 9.16 34.18 22.31
C LEU A 1069 9.21 33.25 21.08
N GLN A 1070 9.28 33.80 19.87
CA GLN A 1070 9.36 33.01 18.63
C GLN A 1070 10.73 32.37 18.37
N ASN A 1071 11.77 32.75 19.11
CA ASN A 1071 13.11 32.18 18.99
C ASN A 1071 13.51 31.41 20.26
N LYS A 1072 12.54 31.10 21.12
CA LYS A 1072 12.73 30.27 22.30
C LYS A 1072 11.83 29.03 22.20
N ALA A 1073 12.43 27.86 22.29
CA ALA A 1073 11.75 26.58 22.25
C ALA A 1073 10.89 26.43 23.52
N PRO A 1074 9.60 26.07 23.39
CA PRO A 1074 8.78 25.78 24.54
C PRO A 1074 9.25 24.48 25.23
N PRO A 1075 8.89 24.27 26.51
CA PRO A 1075 9.04 22.97 27.16
C PRO A 1075 8.40 21.85 26.35
N MET A 1076 8.96 20.64 26.43
CA MET A 1076 8.58 19.49 25.59
C MET A 1076 7.08 19.16 25.67
N ASP A 1077 6.46 19.27 26.85
CA ASP A 1077 5.03 19.00 27.07
C ASP A 1077 4.10 19.94 26.28
N LYS A 1078 4.58 21.16 25.97
CA LYS A 1078 3.80 22.15 25.21
C LYS A 1078 3.86 21.94 23.70
N LEU A 1079 4.67 20.99 23.21
CA LEU A 1079 4.74 20.63 21.79
C LEU A 1079 3.58 19.73 21.34
N ARG A 1080 2.60 19.44 22.23
CA ARG A 1080 1.37 18.68 21.94
C ARG A 1080 1.62 17.35 21.22
N GLY A 1081 2.71 16.66 21.56
CA GLY A 1081 3.04 15.37 20.95
C GLY A 1081 3.84 15.42 19.65
N MET A 1082 4.08 16.60 19.10
CA MET A 1082 4.89 16.82 17.90
C MET A 1082 6.39 16.79 18.25
N VAL A 1083 6.85 15.66 18.78
CA VAL A 1083 8.25 15.44 19.17
C VAL A 1083 8.73 14.13 18.57
N PHE A 1084 9.94 14.13 17.99
CA PHE A 1084 10.55 12.92 17.46
C PHE A 1084 10.70 11.84 18.54
N GLY A 1085 10.42 10.58 18.18
CA GLY A 1085 10.64 9.44 19.05
C GLY A 1085 12.12 9.20 19.35
N ALA A 1086 12.43 8.53 20.45
CA ALA A 1086 13.78 8.02 20.71
C ALA A 1086 13.98 6.67 20.01
N PRO A 1087 15.16 6.41 19.41
CA PRO A 1087 15.47 5.14 18.78
C PRO A 1087 15.58 4.02 19.81
N MET A 1088 15.53 2.77 19.33
CA MET A 1088 15.78 1.62 20.20
C MET A 1088 17.19 1.72 20.79
N PRO A 1089 17.36 1.41 22.09
CA PRO A 1089 18.68 1.42 22.71
C PRO A 1089 19.65 0.48 21.97
N LYS A 1090 20.92 0.89 21.83
CA LYS A 1090 21.96 0.08 21.15
C LYS A 1090 22.12 -1.33 21.74
N LEU A 1091 21.80 -1.50 23.03
CA LEU A 1091 21.77 -2.80 23.69
C LEU A 1091 20.78 -3.78 23.03
N TYR A 1092 19.65 -3.30 22.51
CA TYR A 1092 18.66 -4.14 21.82
C TYR A 1092 19.24 -4.77 20.55
N SER A 1093 19.94 -3.99 19.72
CA SER A 1093 20.62 -4.51 18.52
C SER A 1093 21.76 -5.47 18.88
N THR A 1094 22.48 -5.20 19.97
CA THR A 1094 23.52 -6.12 20.47
C THR A 1094 22.93 -7.45 20.89
N PHE A 1095 21.81 -7.45 21.63
CA PHE A 1095 21.11 -8.69 22.01
C PHE A 1095 20.54 -9.42 20.79
N SER A 1096 20.00 -8.70 19.79
CA SER A 1096 19.52 -9.33 18.55
C SER A 1096 20.64 -10.07 17.82
N ALA A 1097 21.79 -9.41 17.62
CA ALA A 1097 22.95 -10.05 16.98
C ALA A 1097 23.46 -11.26 17.78
N GLN A 1098 23.47 -11.18 19.12
CA GLN A 1098 23.84 -12.31 19.98
C GLN A 1098 22.84 -13.47 19.88
N ILE A 1099 21.53 -13.18 19.82
CA ILE A 1099 20.48 -14.19 19.64
C ILE A 1099 20.63 -14.88 18.29
N ASP A 1100 20.82 -14.13 17.21
CA ASP A 1100 21.00 -14.69 15.86
C ASP A 1100 22.23 -15.60 15.79
N LEU A 1101 23.34 -15.17 16.39
CA LEU A 1101 24.57 -15.95 16.44
C LEU A 1101 24.40 -17.24 17.26
N LEU A 1102 23.70 -17.18 18.40
CA LEU A 1102 23.38 -18.36 19.23
C LEU A 1102 22.44 -19.33 18.49
N GLN A 1103 21.47 -18.85 17.72
CA GLN A 1103 20.60 -19.70 16.90
C GLN A 1103 21.37 -20.40 15.77
N GLN A 1104 22.27 -19.68 15.09
CA GLN A 1104 23.14 -20.25 14.07
C GLN A 1104 24.06 -21.33 14.65
N TYR A 1105 24.66 -21.07 15.82
CA TYR A 1105 25.49 -22.04 16.52
C TYR A 1105 24.68 -23.28 16.93
N ARG A 1106 23.48 -23.10 17.49
CA ARG A 1106 22.56 -24.21 17.84
C ARG A 1106 22.26 -25.10 16.64
N ALA A 1107 21.93 -24.50 15.49
CA ALA A 1107 21.67 -25.23 14.26
C ALA A 1107 22.90 -25.99 13.74
N ALA A 1108 24.10 -25.39 13.86
CA ALA A 1108 25.35 -26.05 13.48
C ALA A 1108 25.65 -27.26 14.37
N VAL A 1109 25.44 -27.16 15.69
CA VAL A 1109 25.62 -28.27 16.64
C VAL A 1109 24.66 -29.44 16.34
N ILE A 1110 23.37 -29.15 16.09
CA ILE A 1110 22.39 -30.20 15.71
C ILE A 1110 22.78 -30.86 14.39
N LYS A 1111 23.24 -30.07 13.41
CA LYS A 1111 23.70 -30.62 12.13
C LYS A 1111 24.91 -31.53 12.32
N LEU A 1112 25.87 -31.14 13.16
CA LEU A 1112 27.04 -31.96 13.45
C LEU A 1112 26.66 -33.27 14.15
N ASP A 1113 25.74 -33.22 15.12
CA ASP A 1113 25.25 -34.41 15.83
C ASP A 1113 24.55 -35.39 14.86
N ASN A 1114 23.67 -34.90 13.99
CA ASN A 1114 23.00 -35.73 12.98
C ASN A 1114 23.98 -36.40 12.01
N VAL A 1115 24.94 -35.65 11.46
CA VAL A 1115 25.92 -36.19 10.50
C VAL A 1115 26.86 -37.20 11.19
N ASN A 1116 27.20 -36.99 12.46
CA ASN A 1116 27.95 -37.96 13.26
C ASN A 1116 27.15 -39.24 13.53
N GLN A 1117 25.86 -39.13 13.85
CA GLN A 1117 24.98 -40.29 14.02
C GLN A 1117 24.84 -41.09 12.72
N ASP A 1118 24.65 -40.42 11.58
CA ASP A 1118 24.58 -41.07 10.27
C ASP A 1118 25.89 -41.82 9.93
N LEU A 1119 27.05 -41.20 10.20
CA LEU A 1119 28.35 -41.86 10.03
C LEU A 1119 28.51 -43.07 10.96
N ASP A 1120 28.12 -42.95 12.24
CA ASP A 1120 28.25 -44.04 13.21
C ASP A 1120 27.32 -45.22 12.86
N LEU A 1121 26.08 -44.95 12.48
CA LEU A 1121 25.15 -45.96 11.96
C LEU A 1121 25.75 -46.70 10.76
N HIS A 1122 26.41 -45.97 9.85
CA HIS A 1122 27.01 -46.59 8.69
C HIS A 1122 28.29 -47.40 9.03
N LEU A 1123 29.12 -46.93 9.96
CA LEU A 1123 30.27 -47.68 10.48
C LEU A 1123 29.83 -48.93 11.25
N GLN A 1124 28.73 -48.88 11.99
CA GLN A 1124 28.13 -50.04 12.64
C GLN A 1124 27.62 -51.06 11.60
N SER A 1125 27.01 -50.59 10.50
CA SER A 1125 26.57 -51.46 9.40
C SER A 1125 27.72 -52.24 8.75
N LEU A 1126 28.92 -51.64 8.68
CA LEU A 1126 30.15 -52.28 8.18
C LEU A 1126 30.71 -53.36 9.11
N ASN A 1127 30.41 -53.27 10.41
CA ASN A 1127 30.84 -54.23 11.42
C ASN A 1127 29.81 -55.35 11.68
N THR A 1128 28.75 -55.43 10.87
CA THR A 1128 27.77 -56.51 10.96
C THR A 1128 28.40 -57.88 10.70
N PRO A 1129 27.89 -58.95 11.33
CA PRO A 1129 28.41 -60.30 11.15
C PRO A 1129 28.37 -60.76 9.69
N GLU A 1130 27.38 -60.28 8.91
CA GLU A 1130 27.29 -60.55 7.47
C GLU A 1130 28.44 -59.91 6.68
N MET A 1131 28.80 -58.66 6.97
CA MET A 1131 29.92 -57.99 6.29
C MET A 1131 31.28 -58.56 6.70
N GLN A 1132 31.43 -58.97 7.97
CA GLN A 1132 32.63 -59.68 8.43
C GLN A 1132 32.77 -61.05 7.75
N LYS A 1133 31.66 -61.78 7.57
CA LYS A 1133 31.64 -63.05 6.84
C LYS A 1133 32.08 -62.86 5.38
N LYS A 1134 31.56 -61.85 4.68
CA LYS A 1134 31.98 -61.52 3.30
C LYS A 1134 33.47 -61.17 3.21
N LYS A 1135 34.03 -60.52 4.24
CA LYS A 1135 35.47 -60.21 4.31
C LYS A 1135 36.32 -61.46 4.53
N GLN A 1136 35.84 -62.42 5.32
CA GLN A 1136 36.47 -63.73 5.50
C GLN A 1136 36.42 -64.57 4.22
N GLU A 1137 35.28 -64.59 3.53
CA GLU A 1137 35.09 -65.27 2.25
C GLU A 1137 36.06 -64.74 1.18
N LEU A 1138 36.26 -63.42 1.08
CA LEU A 1138 37.25 -62.83 0.18
C LEU A 1138 38.68 -63.29 0.51
N ALA A 1139 39.06 -63.28 1.79
CA ALA A 1139 40.40 -63.72 2.20
C ALA A 1139 40.64 -65.22 1.93
N GLU A 1140 39.60 -66.05 2.10
CA GLU A 1140 39.65 -67.48 1.80
C GLU A 1140 39.77 -67.75 0.30
N GLN A 1141 39.00 -67.02 -0.53
CA GLN A 1141 39.09 -67.11 -1.99
C GLN A 1141 40.46 -66.65 -2.52
N GLU A 1142 41.06 -65.60 -1.95
CA GLU A 1142 42.41 -65.15 -2.30
C GLU A 1142 43.49 -66.19 -1.94
N LYS A 1143 43.36 -66.86 -0.79
CA LYS A 1143 44.25 -67.95 -0.39
C LYS A 1143 44.13 -69.15 -1.32
N ASN A 1144 42.91 -69.54 -1.68
CA ASN A 1144 42.65 -70.63 -2.62
C ASN A 1144 43.21 -70.30 -4.01
N LEU A 1145 43.05 -69.06 -4.49
CA LEU A 1145 43.62 -68.60 -5.75
C LEU A 1145 45.16 -68.72 -5.75
N LYS A 1146 45.83 -68.41 -4.63
CA LYS A 1146 47.29 -68.53 -4.49
C LYS A 1146 47.76 -69.99 -4.56
N ILE A 1147 47.03 -70.92 -3.95
CA ILE A 1147 47.31 -72.36 -4.00
C ILE A 1147 47.12 -72.91 -5.42
N VAL A 1148 46.04 -72.50 -6.11
CA VAL A 1148 45.77 -72.91 -7.49
C VAL A 1148 46.85 -72.36 -8.45
N LYS A 1149 47.30 -71.11 -8.28
CA LYS A 1149 48.42 -70.53 -9.03
C LYS A 1149 49.74 -71.29 -8.83
N GLN A 1150 50.04 -71.74 -7.61
CA GLN A 1150 51.23 -72.57 -7.35
C GLN A 1150 51.16 -73.94 -8.02
N LYS A 1151 49.98 -74.59 -8.03
CA LYS A 1151 49.77 -75.89 -8.69
C LYS A 1151 49.86 -75.82 -10.22
N LEU A 1152 49.61 -74.65 -10.81
CA LEU A 1152 49.75 -74.38 -12.24
C LEU A 1152 51.21 -74.19 -12.71
N GLY A 1153 52.21 -74.32 -11.82
CA GLY A 1153 53.62 -74.29 -12.19
C GLY A 1153 54.15 -72.90 -12.59
N MET A 1154 53.45 -71.83 -12.22
CA MET A 1154 53.94 -70.46 -12.42
C MET A 1154 54.94 -70.09 -11.32
N THR A 1155 56.23 -70.22 -11.62
CA THR A 1155 57.32 -69.66 -10.81
C THR A 1155 57.23 -68.13 -10.85
N PRO A 1156 57.24 -67.42 -9.70
CA PRO A 1156 57.31 -65.96 -9.70
C PRO A 1156 58.75 -65.55 -10.01
N ALA A 1157 59.07 -65.35 -11.28
CA ALA A 1157 60.32 -64.68 -11.66
C ALA A 1157 60.13 -63.88 -12.95
N LEU A 1158 60.42 -62.58 -12.83
CA LEU A 1158 60.52 -61.56 -13.89
C LEU A 1158 59.22 -60.89 -14.36
N SER A 1159 58.45 -60.36 -13.42
CA SER A 1159 57.81 -59.05 -13.60
C SER A 1159 57.84 -58.21 -12.31
N ASP A 1160 58.86 -58.44 -11.48
CA ASP A 1160 59.09 -57.76 -10.21
C ASP A 1160 60.16 -56.65 -10.38
N LYS A 1161 59.96 -55.83 -11.40
CA LYS A 1161 60.54 -54.49 -11.59
C LYS A 1161 59.57 -53.65 -12.42
N GLY A 1162 58.49 -53.25 -11.76
CA GLY A 1162 57.44 -52.42 -12.38
C GLY A 1162 56.25 -52.21 -11.47
N ALA A 1163 56.50 -51.57 -10.31
CA ALA A 1163 55.50 -50.98 -9.42
C ALA A 1163 54.72 -51.90 -8.46
N GLU A 1164 55.43 -52.62 -7.57
CA GLU A 1164 55.03 -52.61 -6.16
C GLU A 1164 55.71 -51.42 -5.47
N SER A 1165 54.95 -50.35 -5.25
CA SER A 1165 55.19 -49.46 -4.13
C SER A 1165 53.83 -49.07 -3.58
N LEU A 1166 53.66 -49.35 -2.29
CA LEU A 1166 52.61 -48.87 -1.39
C LEU A 1166 51.32 -49.67 -1.34
N LEU A 1167 51.35 -50.85 -0.70
CA LEU A 1167 50.40 -51.15 0.38
C LEU A 1167 51.10 -51.98 1.47
N GLN A 1168 51.60 -51.31 2.52
CA GLN A 1168 51.52 -51.88 3.86
C GLN A 1168 51.16 -50.80 4.89
N PRO A 1169 50.34 -51.14 5.91
CA PRO A 1169 49.85 -50.23 6.91
C PRO A 1169 50.80 -50.16 8.11
N ILE A 1170 51.20 -48.95 8.50
CA ILE A 1170 51.88 -48.69 9.77
C ILE A 1170 50.95 -47.78 10.59
N MET A 1171 50.51 -48.30 11.73
CA MET A 1171 50.05 -47.46 12.83
C MET A 1171 51.25 -46.65 13.34
N LEU A 1172 51.15 -45.32 13.42
CA LEU A 1172 51.73 -44.56 14.53
C LEU A 1172 51.17 -43.13 14.61
N ASP A 1173 51.30 -42.63 15.83
CA ASP A 1173 50.84 -41.41 16.45
C ASP A 1173 51.15 -40.06 15.78
N THR A 1174 50.45 -39.06 16.29
CA THR A 1174 50.58 -37.59 16.14
C THR A 1174 51.99 -37.03 15.84
N SER A 1175 52.09 -36.06 14.92
CA SER A 1175 52.76 -34.76 15.15
C SER A 1175 52.66 -33.81 13.94
N ASP A 1176 52.89 -32.53 14.24
CA ASP A 1176 52.53 -31.28 13.57
C ASP A 1176 53.32 -30.88 12.28
N THR A 1177 52.66 -30.01 11.47
CA THR A 1177 53.20 -28.95 10.56
C THR A 1177 53.58 -29.32 9.09
N PRO A 1178 53.75 -28.33 8.16
CA PRO A 1178 52.71 -27.93 7.19
C PRO A 1178 53.19 -28.01 5.72
N ILE A 1179 52.26 -28.03 4.75
CA ILE A 1179 52.58 -28.01 3.30
C ILE A 1179 51.99 -26.75 2.64
N PRO A 1180 52.71 -26.08 1.71
CA PRO A 1180 52.53 -24.67 1.35
C PRO A 1180 51.47 -24.40 0.26
N PRO A 1181 51.02 -23.14 0.08
CA PRO A 1181 49.89 -22.80 -0.79
C PRO A 1181 50.26 -22.69 -2.28
N LYS A 1182 49.47 -23.34 -3.15
CA LYS A 1182 49.53 -23.13 -4.61
C LYS A 1182 48.79 -21.84 -5.02
N ARG A 1183 49.59 -20.88 -5.47
CA ARG A 1183 49.33 -19.74 -6.39
C ARG A 1183 47.89 -19.51 -6.88
N MET A 1184 47.34 -18.37 -6.45
CA MET A 1184 46.21 -17.66 -7.09
C MET A 1184 46.60 -17.08 -8.47
N ARG A 1185 45.66 -17.17 -9.41
CA ARG A 1185 45.70 -16.52 -10.73
C ARG A 1185 45.33 -15.03 -10.54
N ARG A 1186 46.19 -14.12 -11.06
CA ARG A 1186 46.02 -12.66 -10.98
C ARG A 1186 44.93 -12.20 -11.93
N ASP A 1187 43.93 -11.48 -11.41
CA ASP A 1187 43.10 -10.58 -12.21
C ASP A 1187 43.78 -9.21 -12.33
N THR A 1188 43.90 -8.76 -13.57
CA THR A 1188 44.51 -7.49 -13.98
C THR A 1188 43.46 -6.39 -13.95
N VAL A 1189 43.49 -5.54 -12.92
CA VAL A 1189 42.77 -4.26 -12.90
C VAL A 1189 43.53 -3.27 -13.78
N LYS A 1190 42.94 -2.87 -14.92
CA LYS A 1190 43.33 -1.68 -15.67
C LYS A 1190 42.72 -0.45 -15.01
N LYS A 1191 43.58 0.44 -14.52
CA LYS A 1191 43.29 1.85 -14.23
C LYS A 1191 42.86 2.57 -15.50
N LEU A 1192 41.95 3.54 -15.39
CA LEU A 1192 42.17 4.93 -15.83
C LEU A 1192 41.00 5.80 -15.32
N TYR A 1193 41.39 6.93 -14.70
CA TYR A 1193 40.74 8.24 -14.59
C TYR A 1193 39.22 8.37 -14.65
#